data_AF-W4H9E9-F1
#
_entry.id   AF-W4H9E9-F1
#
_cell.length_a   1.000
_cell.length_b   1.000
_cell.length_c   1.000
_cell.angle_alpha   90.00
_cell.angle_beta   90.00
_cell.angle_gamma   90.00
#
_symmetry.space_group_name_H-M   'P 1'
#
loop_
_entity.id
_entity.type
_entity.pdbx_description
1 polymer ?
#
loop_
_entity_poly.entity_id
_entity_poly.type
_entity_poly.pdbx_seq_one_letter_code
_entity_poly.pdbx_strand_id
1 'polypeptide(L)'
;MLRSSTRHLGWRRRWFGSMGERGRFLLSSDQQNVLDEQRMATSRKIAIIEGEPGTGKSVCAASFLLDAGNLLVPTLVFAPPSESSSSSIPMLRHVQDQVPLGYLDAHPHLQVQSFAQWCQTYNDDVGIASTQKIMNYSETSAFVMQHLDAIPYPPLRSTYKSPPMLHGAIKDLLTFFRHLERHGISPQEYSYFVRGLDPNAYTMSPDVFADFAAKQTDLSASYESYRALLLQHNVNTWHGSILDTLGHVAEHLFYLHAAATSFDRVLVDDLHAMTPAMIKVLSRVVLASAKQRCVAFTRPSANTVTLQQCMEATDSSSTSPRIPLAWSHTKLTANVQCAPSIVQAALAIRSSPSGPISPPNSSITTHSFTSICDEVQFIADHVASIDPTETVAVVCADRTDVPVILAALRSRGLPDVHSFEPGNMFEHAAVQSAHALLQALANPSTSSKYIFRLLQTSPWPVLPTTLAALMECQRKRHVPLFDVLVQAASAADPSSSLPFALDAASTAAVQSFVTVFSHLQEQSMTSTCLELLHTFFSKTGQLDSLLSPSSEDDAAASQALAAYFQVVGDAQRTAKSEHVPFVAPYLQLLWENGRMLMPKEDDVEAGRVLVLSIRTAEARHFSADTVVFAGMTDKAFPGRKPRESSLISTLPTALVESSWTHATSSVTKRKEFLDTCKERLSHLMLCAKTRIVFTASGDTPSRIVAPLWQSPTLHPAASSSKTIHKDDPKHGMYPLEHISFSQLDEYMRCPHRYYLSRVLKIEPSNAPGLVYGRSLHEGIAAWSLAAPSPHAIETAMTALTSTWESGCFRSKDEEELLMTQATDTLLSFIAFETSSPRGHIRAVELPFDVDLPEANVRLKGVWDRLETSHDDGGTYVVEFKSNLSDGPRNNQTLAESSLQLQLYMLAYARVYGVPPRGGALRSLETSHGLNDEGIVLYDPMDDERILQVVVDTVQKIRRREFDAVPSFMGCAYCPFADICPSKL
;
A
#
# COMPACT_ATOMS: atom_id res chain seq x y z
N MET A 1 20.73 32.18 -4.12
CA MET A 1 22.17 32.00 -3.86
C MET A 1 22.56 30.52 -4.05
N LEU A 2 22.40 29.98 -5.26
CA LEU A 2 22.60 28.57 -5.61
C LEU A 2 23.52 28.43 -6.83
N ARG A 3 24.71 29.03 -6.75
CA ARG A 3 25.79 28.86 -7.75
C ARG A 3 27.16 29.08 -7.10
N SER A 4 27.57 28.23 -6.14
CA SER A 4 29.00 28.12 -5.75
C SER A 4 29.25 27.01 -4.73
N SER A 5 29.26 25.73 -5.13
CA SER A 5 29.86 24.68 -4.27
C SER A 5 30.28 23.39 -4.98
N THR A 6 30.44 23.37 -6.31
CA THR A 6 31.01 22.22 -7.03
C THR A 6 32.29 22.60 -7.78
N ARG A 7 33.30 23.03 -7.02
CA ARG A 7 34.69 23.07 -7.47
C ARG A 7 35.55 22.56 -6.35
N HIS A 8 35.93 21.28 -6.41
CA HIS A 8 37.23 20.72 -6.05
C HIS A 8 37.09 19.23 -5.73
N LEU A 9 37.30 18.38 -6.74
CA LEU A 9 37.97 17.08 -6.61
C LEU A 9 38.30 16.59 -8.02
N GLY A 10 39.53 16.84 -8.43
CA GLY A 10 40.06 16.37 -9.70
C GLY A 10 40.67 15.00 -9.53
N TRP A 11 40.12 13.97 -10.18
CA TRP A 11 40.83 12.74 -10.48
C TRP A 11 40.64 12.38 -11.96
N ARG A 12 41.76 12.13 -12.63
CA ARG A 12 41.90 11.92 -14.07
C ARG A 12 41.59 10.48 -14.45
N ARG A 13 41.01 10.33 -15.66
CA ARG A 13 41.30 9.35 -16.72
C ARG A 13 41.66 7.92 -16.27
N ARG A 14 40.84 6.92 -16.65
CA ARG A 14 41.31 5.77 -17.44
C ARG A 14 40.20 4.82 -17.97
N TRP A 15 40.07 4.77 -19.31
CA TRP A 15 39.79 3.65 -20.25
C TRP A 15 38.48 2.82 -20.08
N PHE A 16 37.86 2.16 -21.08
CA PHE A 16 38.26 1.69 -22.43
C PHE A 16 37.06 1.64 -23.42
N GLY A 17 37.30 2.19 -24.60
CA GLY A 17 36.76 1.77 -25.90
C GLY A 17 37.79 2.27 -26.90
N SER A 18 38.40 1.39 -27.70
CA SER A 18 39.53 1.73 -28.57
C SER A 18 39.25 2.99 -29.37
N MET A 19 40.11 4.00 -29.21
CA MET A 19 40.07 5.26 -29.95
C MET A 19 40.08 4.99 -31.45
N GLY A 20 38.91 5.09 -32.09
CA GLY A 20 38.85 5.51 -33.49
C GLY A 20 39.45 6.91 -33.62
N GLU A 21 39.87 7.27 -34.84
CA GLU A 21 40.24 8.65 -35.15
C GLU A 21 39.18 9.61 -34.58
N ARG A 22 39.63 10.65 -33.85
CA ARG A 22 38.75 11.57 -33.10
C ARG A 22 37.53 11.95 -33.94
N GLY A 23 36.33 11.57 -33.48
CA GLY A 23 35.06 12.00 -34.07
C GLY A 23 34.26 10.92 -34.82
N ARG A 24 34.63 9.63 -34.80
CA ARG A 24 33.81 8.55 -35.40
C ARG A 24 33.65 7.33 -34.48
N PHE A 25 32.42 6.82 -34.37
CA PHE A 25 32.13 5.56 -33.69
C PHE A 25 32.71 4.37 -34.48
N LEU A 26 33.14 3.34 -33.76
CA LEU A 26 33.44 2.03 -34.35
C LEU A 26 32.12 1.31 -34.66
N LEU A 27 31.78 1.24 -35.94
CA LEU A 27 30.57 0.59 -36.42
C LEU A 27 30.90 -0.80 -36.99
N SER A 28 29.99 -1.76 -36.79
CA SER A 28 30.03 -3.04 -37.50
C SER A 28 29.81 -2.84 -39.01
N SER A 29 30.14 -3.85 -39.82
CA SER A 29 29.90 -3.81 -41.28
C SER A 29 28.45 -3.47 -41.61
N ASP A 30 27.50 -4.08 -40.91
CA ASP A 30 26.06 -3.86 -41.15
C ASP A 30 25.65 -2.43 -40.79
N GLN A 31 26.15 -1.91 -39.66
CA GLN A 31 25.88 -0.52 -39.24
C GLN A 31 26.52 0.49 -40.17
N GLN A 32 27.73 0.23 -40.66
CA GLN A 32 28.44 1.09 -41.60
C GLN A 32 27.70 1.14 -42.96
N ASN A 33 27.24 -0.01 -43.45
CA ASN A 33 26.41 -0.08 -44.66
C ASN A 33 25.12 0.74 -44.52
N VAL A 34 24.42 0.62 -43.38
CA VAL A 34 23.23 1.43 -43.10
C VAL A 34 23.56 2.93 -43.14
N LEU A 35 24.66 3.34 -42.52
CA LEU A 35 25.07 4.75 -42.49
C LEU A 35 25.36 5.28 -43.90
N ASP A 36 26.12 4.53 -44.69
CA ASP A 36 26.53 4.93 -46.04
C ASP A 36 25.35 4.95 -47.03
N GLU A 37 24.43 3.99 -46.95
CA GLU A 37 23.20 3.98 -47.76
C GLU A 37 22.33 5.22 -47.52
N GLN A 38 22.21 5.65 -46.27
CA GLN A 38 21.37 6.79 -45.92
C GLN A 38 22.06 8.14 -46.16
N ARG A 39 23.40 8.19 -46.15
CA ARG A 39 24.15 9.37 -46.62
C ARG A 39 23.94 9.62 -48.11
N MET A 40 23.86 8.58 -48.93
CA MET A 40 23.71 8.67 -50.39
C MET A 40 22.27 8.82 -50.87
N ALA A 41 21.28 8.66 -49.99
CA ALA A 41 19.87 8.81 -50.34
C ALA A 41 19.56 10.27 -50.73
N THR A 42 19.01 10.48 -51.93
CA THR A 42 18.65 11.82 -52.45
C THR A 42 17.14 12.10 -52.46
N SER A 43 16.29 11.07 -52.35
CA SER A 43 14.82 11.16 -52.42
C SER A 43 14.12 10.99 -51.06
N ARG A 44 12.79 11.25 -51.03
CA ARG A 44 11.89 10.96 -49.89
C ARG A 44 11.91 9.45 -49.61
N LYS A 45 12.50 9.05 -48.48
CA LYS A 45 12.70 7.65 -48.09
C LYS A 45 12.39 7.45 -46.61
N ILE A 46 11.70 6.35 -46.29
CA ILE A 46 11.46 5.88 -44.93
C ILE A 46 12.33 4.65 -44.71
N ALA A 47 13.28 4.75 -43.80
CA ALA A 47 14.20 3.67 -43.47
C ALA A 47 13.87 3.10 -42.09
N ILE A 48 13.47 1.83 -42.04
CA ILE A 48 13.30 1.07 -40.80
C ILE A 48 14.58 0.27 -40.56
N ILE A 49 15.20 0.47 -39.40
CA ILE A 49 16.40 -0.23 -38.97
C ILE A 49 16.02 -1.08 -37.76
N GLU A 50 15.80 -2.36 -38.01
CA GLU A 50 15.32 -3.33 -37.01
C GLU A 50 16.50 -4.12 -36.42
N GLY A 51 16.53 -4.28 -35.10
CA GLY A 51 17.51 -5.15 -34.45
C GLY A 51 17.18 -5.45 -33.00
N GLU A 52 17.65 -6.59 -32.50
CA GLU A 52 17.50 -7.00 -31.10
C GLU A 52 18.34 -6.12 -30.14
N PRO A 53 18.10 -6.13 -28.81
CA PRO A 53 19.02 -5.53 -27.86
C PRO A 53 20.45 -6.07 -28.02
N GLY A 54 21.45 -5.20 -27.95
CA GLY A 54 22.87 -5.54 -28.16
C GLY A 54 23.38 -5.43 -29.61
N THR A 55 22.53 -5.16 -30.60
CA THR A 55 22.95 -4.94 -32.00
C THR A 55 23.54 -3.54 -32.28
N GLY A 56 23.65 -2.69 -31.25
CA GLY A 56 24.22 -1.34 -31.35
C GLY A 56 23.36 -0.31 -32.10
N LYS A 57 22.02 -0.47 -32.11
CA LYS A 57 21.07 0.49 -32.72
C LYS A 57 21.30 1.93 -32.26
N SER A 58 21.39 2.15 -30.94
CA SER A 58 21.55 3.49 -30.37
C SER A 58 22.90 4.13 -30.73
N VAL A 59 23.96 3.33 -30.88
CA VAL A 59 25.28 3.79 -31.38
C VAL A 59 25.18 4.19 -32.86
N CYS A 60 24.48 3.39 -33.66
CA CYS A 60 24.23 3.71 -35.07
C CYS A 60 23.41 5.01 -35.20
N ALA A 61 22.33 5.16 -34.41
CA ALA A 61 21.52 6.37 -34.36
C ALA A 61 22.34 7.59 -33.91
N ALA A 62 23.27 7.41 -32.95
CA ALA A 62 24.14 8.48 -32.48
C ALA A 62 25.09 8.93 -33.59
N SER A 63 25.64 7.98 -34.35
CA SER A 63 26.44 8.28 -35.54
C SER A 63 25.64 9.03 -36.61
N PHE A 64 24.36 8.71 -36.79
CA PHE A 64 23.46 9.44 -37.70
C PHE A 64 23.27 10.90 -37.28
N LEU A 65 23.12 11.15 -35.98
CA LEU A 65 22.95 12.49 -35.45
C LEU A 65 24.23 13.32 -35.57
N LEU A 66 25.39 12.73 -35.26
CA LEU A 66 26.70 13.40 -35.45
C LEU A 66 26.97 13.74 -36.92
N ASP A 67 26.66 12.82 -37.84
CA ASP A 67 26.77 13.08 -39.27
C ASP A 67 25.83 14.21 -39.72
N ALA A 68 24.60 14.25 -39.20
CA ALA A 68 23.68 15.33 -39.49
C ALA A 68 24.20 16.68 -39.02
N GLY A 69 24.77 16.74 -37.81
CA GLY A 69 25.41 17.95 -37.27
C GLY A 69 26.57 18.43 -38.11
N ASN A 70 27.47 17.53 -38.51
CA ASN A 70 28.61 17.84 -39.37
C ASN A 70 28.21 18.30 -40.77
N LEU A 71 27.10 17.79 -41.29
CA LEU A 71 26.57 18.12 -42.63
C LEU A 71 25.55 19.27 -42.60
N LEU A 72 25.29 19.87 -41.43
CA LEU A 72 24.29 20.92 -41.22
C LEU A 72 22.88 20.54 -41.73
N VAL A 73 22.50 19.27 -41.58
CA VAL A 73 21.19 18.77 -42.01
C VAL A 73 20.18 18.99 -40.86
N PRO A 74 19.16 19.83 -41.04
CA PRO A 74 18.15 20.05 -40.01
C PRO A 74 17.45 18.74 -39.64
N THR A 75 17.61 18.31 -38.39
CA THR A 75 17.20 16.98 -37.92
C THR A 75 16.40 17.08 -36.63
N LEU A 76 15.17 16.58 -36.67
CA LEU A 76 14.32 16.38 -35.50
C LEU A 76 14.45 14.93 -35.04
N VAL A 77 14.79 14.73 -33.77
CA VAL A 77 14.88 13.41 -33.15
C VAL A 77 13.70 13.21 -32.22
N PHE A 78 12.93 12.16 -32.47
CA PHE A 78 11.93 11.64 -31.57
C PHE A 78 12.47 10.46 -30.78
N ALA A 79 12.58 10.64 -29.48
CA ALA A 79 12.73 9.52 -28.56
C ALA A 79 11.34 9.08 -28.04
N PRO A 80 11.18 7.79 -27.66
CA PRO A 80 9.94 7.30 -27.09
C PRO A 80 9.56 8.08 -25.83
N PRO A 81 8.30 7.98 -25.38
CA PRO A 81 7.84 8.72 -24.23
C PRO A 81 8.66 8.33 -23.01
N SER A 82 9.34 9.33 -22.47
CA SER A 82 9.93 9.30 -21.16
C SER A 82 9.10 10.24 -20.29
N GLU A 83 8.56 9.74 -19.17
CA GLU A 83 8.06 10.60 -18.07
C GLU A 83 9.21 11.41 -17.42
N SER A 84 10.45 11.21 -17.88
CA SER A 84 11.72 11.83 -17.44
C SER A 84 12.37 12.67 -18.57
N SER A 85 13.39 13.44 -18.22
CA SER A 85 14.09 14.35 -19.12
C SER A 85 14.88 13.66 -20.27
N SER A 86 15.48 14.48 -21.14
CA SER A 86 16.25 14.07 -22.32
C SER A 86 17.46 13.17 -22.04
N SER A 87 17.96 13.10 -20.80
CA SER A 87 19.11 12.26 -20.42
C SER A 87 18.84 10.75 -20.50
N SER A 88 17.56 10.35 -20.57
CA SER A 88 17.13 8.95 -20.69
C SER A 88 17.19 8.38 -22.11
N ILE A 89 17.49 9.21 -23.11
CA ILE A 89 17.56 8.82 -24.53
C ILE A 89 18.90 8.08 -24.77
N PRO A 90 18.90 6.76 -25.06
CA PRO A 90 20.15 5.97 -25.12
C PRO A 90 21.13 6.50 -26.17
N MET A 91 20.61 6.93 -27.32
CA MET A 91 21.40 7.56 -28.36
C MET A 91 22.11 8.83 -27.88
N LEU A 92 21.43 9.66 -27.08
CA LEU A 92 21.95 10.95 -26.62
C LEU A 92 23.17 10.78 -25.73
N ARG A 93 23.16 9.76 -24.87
CA ARG A 93 24.31 9.41 -24.02
C ARG A 93 25.56 9.12 -24.84
N HIS A 94 25.42 8.30 -25.89
CA HIS A 94 26.53 8.01 -26.80
C HIS A 94 27.05 9.26 -27.51
N VAL A 95 26.18 10.19 -27.87
CA VAL A 95 26.58 11.48 -28.45
C VAL A 95 27.36 12.29 -27.42
N GLN A 96 26.82 12.49 -26.21
CA GLN A 96 27.44 13.25 -25.13
C GLN A 96 28.81 12.71 -24.71
N ASP A 97 29.02 11.39 -24.75
CA ASP A 97 30.31 10.77 -24.44
C ASP A 97 31.40 11.08 -25.48
N GLN A 98 31.01 11.37 -26.73
CA GLN A 98 31.94 11.60 -27.85
C GLN A 98 32.18 13.08 -28.16
N VAL A 99 31.24 13.96 -27.78
CA VAL A 99 31.28 15.38 -28.13
C VAL A 99 31.49 16.27 -26.90
N PRO A 100 32.05 17.49 -27.06
CA PRO A 100 32.15 18.43 -25.95
C PRO A 100 30.78 18.79 -25.38
N LEU A 101 30.74 19.08 -24.07
CA LEU A 101 29.59 19.69 -23.41
C LEU A 101 29.10 20.93 -24.19
N GLY A 102 27.79 21.02 -24.41
CA GLY A 102 27.16 22.09 -25.19
C GLY A 102 27.16 21.87 -26.71
N TYR A 103 27.53 20.70 -27.22
CA TYR A 103 27.51 20.40 -28.66
C TYR A 103 26.13 20.64 -29.30
N LEU A 104 25.05 20.16 -28.67
CA LEU A 104 23.69 20.33 -29.20
C LEU A 104 23.25 21.79 -29.16
N ASP A 105 23.61 22.53 -28.10
CA ASP A 105 23.32 23.97 -28.00
C ASP A 105 24.04 24.76 -29.11
N ALA A 106 25.22 24.30 -29.54
CA ALA A 106 25.96 24.88 -30.66
C ALA A 106 25.40 24.50 -32.05
N HIS A 107 24.50 23.52 -32.14
CA HIS A 107 23.90 23.03 -33.39
C HIS A 107 22.36 23.16 -33.33
N PRO A 108 21.80 24.38 -33.45
CA PRO A 108 20.36 24.63 -33.29
C PRO A 108 19.48 23.97 -34.36
N HIS A 109 20.07 23.48 -35.46
CA HIS A 109 19.39 22.68 -36.48
C HIS A 109 19.17 21.22 -36.04
N LEU A 110 19.77 20.79 -34.93
CA LEU A 110 19.52 19.49 -34.31
C LEU A 110 18.60 19.68 -33.11
N GLN A 111 17.40 19.12 -33.18
CA GLN A 111 16.46 19.15 -32.07
C GLN A 111 16.27 17.72 -31.53
N VAL A 112 16.68 17.48 -30.29
CA VAL A 112 16.52 16.19 -29.62
C VAL A 112 15.56 16.34 -28.46
N GLN A 113 14.38 15.71 -28.55
CA GLN A 113 13.35 15.79 -27.54
C GLN A 113 12.62 14.45 -27.39
N SER A 114 11.97 14.24 -26.24
CA SER A 114 11.00 13.17 -26.13
C SER A 114 9.77 13.49 -26.99
N PHE A 115 9.08 12.46 -27.49
CA PHE A 115 7.88 12.68 -28.30
C PHE A 115 6.84 13.54 -27.60
N ALA A 116 6.68 13.33 -26.28
CA ALA A 116 5.71 14.05 -25.48
C ALA A 116 6.11 15.52 -25.23
N GLN A 117 7.40 15.79 -25.05
CA GLN A 117 7.92 17.17 -24.95
C GLN A 117 7.71 17.95 -26.25
N TRP A 118 7.90 17.29 -27.40
CA TRP A 118 7.62 17.92 -28.69
C TRP A 118 6.13 18.24 -28.86
N CYS A 119 5.23 17.32 -28.50
CA CYS A 119 3.78 17.58 -28.51
C CYS A 119 3.39 18.77 -27.63
N GLN A 120 3.99 18.91 -26.44
CA GLN A 120 3.77 20.06 -25.57
C GLN A 120 4.25 21.36 -26.21
N THR A 121 5.50 21.37 -26.70
CA THR A 121 6.08 22.55 -27.37
C THR A 121 5.20 22.97 -28.56
N TYR A 122 4.76 22.02 -29.37
CA TYR A 122 3.84 22.27 -30.48
C TYR A 122 2.50 22.85 -30.01
N ASN A 123 1.90 22.28 -28.96
CA ASN A 123 0.63 22.77 -28.43
C ASN A 123 0.75 24.18 -27.82
N ASP A 124 1.90 24.50 -27.24
CA ASP A 124 2.21 25.82 -26.69
C ASP A 124 2.38 26.84 -27.83
N ASP A 125 3.13 26.50 -28.88
CA ASP A 125 3.38 27.35 -30.05
C ASP A 125 2.09 27.69 -30.80
N VAL A 126 1.15 26.76 -30.87
CA VAL A 126 -0.15 26.97 -31.54
C VAL A 126 -1.23 27.51 -30.60
N GLY A 127 -0.95 27.63 -29.30
CA GLY A 127 -1.87 28.19 -28.31
C GLY A 127 -3.02 27.26 -27.90
N ILE A 128 -2.89 25.96 -28.11
CA ILE A 128 -3.88 24.94 -27.71
C ILE A 128 -3.86 24.75 -26.19
N ALA A 129 -2.66 24.76 -25.60
CA ALA A 129 -2.46 24.33 -24.22
C ALA A 129 -1.34 25.10 -23.47
N SER A 130 -1.00 26.32 -23.89
CA SER A 130 0.17 27.11 -23.45
C SER A 130 0.33 27.38 -21.95
N THR A 131 -0.62 26.93 -21.12
CA THR A 131 -0.61 27.10 -19.66
C THR A 131 -1.05 25.84 -18.88
N GLN A 132 -1.27 24.69 -19.54
CA GLN A 132 -1.78 23.50 -18.88
C GLN A 132 -0.73 22.79 -18.02
N LYS A 133 -1.06 22.46 -16.76
CA LYS A 133 -0.21 21.59 -15.92
C LYS A 133 -0.41 20.12 -16.32
N ILE A 134 0.68 19.41 -16.59
CA ILE A 134 0.65 17.97 -16.87
C ILE A 134 0.75 17.18 -15.56
N MET A 135 -0.29 16.40 -15.27
CA MET A 135 -0.40 15.59 -14.05
C MET A 135 0.12 14.16 -14.28
N ASN A 136 0.79 13.62 -13.25
CA ASN A 136 1.08 12.20 -13.17
C ASN A 136 -0.16 11.38 -12.73
N TYR A 137 -0.05 10.05 -12.69
CA TYR A 137 -1.18 9.18 -12.31
C TYR A 137 -1.74 9.47 -10.91
N SER A 138 -0.86 9.68 -9.92
CA SER A 138 -1.28 9.91 -8.53
C SER A 138 -1.99 11.26 -8.39
N GLU A 139 -1.50 12.30 -9.06
CA GLU A 139 -2.15 13.60 -9.15
C GLU A 139 -3.51 13.51 -9.86
N THR A 140 -3.59 12.78 -10.97
CA THR A 140 -4.84 12.58 -11.73
C THR A 140 -5.88 11.83 -10.90
N SER A 141 -5.44 10.81 -10.14
CA SER A 141 -6.31 10.05 -9.23
C SER A 141 -6.84 10.90 -8.09
N ALA A 142 -5.99 11.72 -7.46
CA ALA A 142 -6.41 12.65 -6.43
C ALA A 142 -7.35 13.74 -6.98
N PHE A 143 -7.07 14.25 -8.19
CA PHE A 143 -7.91 15.22 -8.88
C PHE A 143 -9.31 14.67 -9.16
N VAL A 144 -9.41 13.43 -9.69
CA VAL A 144 -10.72 12.78 -9.91
C VAL A 144 -11.45 12.53 -8.59
N MET A 145 -10.75 12.15 -7.53
CA MET A 145 -11.35 11.95 -6.20
C MET A 145 -11.97 13.24 -5.64
N GLN A 146 -11.39 14.41 -5.93
CA GLN A 146 -11.95 15.70 -5.52
C GLN A 146 -13.17 16.14 -6.35
N HIS A 147 -13.34 15.58 -7.55
CA HIS A 147 -14.37 15.98 -8.50
C HIS A 147 -15.27 14.79 -8.91
N LEU A 148 -15.49 13.84 -7.99
CA LEU A 148 -16.25 12.61 -8.27
C LEU A 148 -17.63 12.91 -8.84
N ASP A 149 -18.30 13.94 -8.34
CA ASP A 149 -19.65 14.29 -8.76
C ASP A 149 -19.72 14.76 -10.22
N ALA A 150 -18.63 15.34 -10.72
CA ALA A 150 -18.52 15.82 -12.11
C ALA A 150 -18.39 14.68 -13.13
N ILE A 151 -18.06 13.45 -12.69
CA ILE A 151 -17.96 12.29 -13.57
C ILE A 151 -19.25 11.46 -13.47
N PRO A 152 -20.08 11.40 -14.53
CA PRO A 152 -21.36 10.70 -14.53
C PRO A 152 -21.19 9.18 -14.69
N TYR A 153 -20.39 8.55 -13.81
CA TYR A 153 -20.20 7.11 -13.78
C TYR A 153 -20.95 6.50 -12.59
N PRO A 154 -22.06 5.75 -12.79
CA PRO A 154 -22.91 5.26 -11.70
C PRO A 154 -22.14 4.49 -10.61
N PRO A 155 -21.12 3.66 -10.92
CA PRO A 155 -20.33 2.99 -9.89
C PRO A 155 -19.57 3.93 -8.95
N LEU A 156 -19.28 5.18 -9.30
CA LEU A 156 -18.65 6.13 -8.36
C LEU A 156 -19.64 6.72 -7.35
N ARG A 157 -20.94 6.69 -7.64
CA ARG A 157 -21.99 7.38 -6.87
C ARG A 157 -22.72 6.48 -5.86
N SER A 158 -22.24 5.24 -5.65
CA SER A 158 -22.84 4.34 -4.67
C SER A 158 -22.47 4.76 -3.25
N THR A 159 -23.46 5.17 -2.45
CA THR A 159 -23.32 5.63 -1.05
C THR A 159 -22.68 4.61 -0.11
N TYR A 160 -22.52 3.35 -0.52
CA TYR A 160 -22.09 2.23 0.32
C TYR A 160 -20.65 1.73 0.02
N LYS A 161 -19.88 2.41 -0.82
CA LYS A 161 -18.50 1.96 -1.11
C LYS A 161 -17.54 2.36 0.00
N SER A 162 -16.80 1.37 0.52
CA SER A 162 -15.64 1.64 1.36
C SER A 162 -14.56 2.40 0.56
N PRO A 163 -13.68 3.19 1.22
CA PRO A 163 -12.62 3.93 0.53
C PRO A 163 -11.78 3.05 -0.43
N PRO A 164 -11.35 1.83 -0.07
CA PRO A 164 -10.60 0.96 -0.99
C PRO A 164 -11.38 0.58 -2.26
N MET A 165 -12.69 0.37 -2.16
CA MET A 165 -13.54 0.06 -3.32
C MET A 165 -13.68 1.27 -4.26
N LEU A 166 -13.71 2.47 -3.69
CA LEU A 166 -13.73 3.71 -4.46
C LEU A 166 -12.41 3.93 -5.19
N HIS A 167 -11.27 3.77 -4.52
CA HIS A 167 -9.94 3.82 -5.16
C HIS A 167 -9.81 2.79 -6.29
N GLY A 168 -10.33 1.57 -6.08
CA GLY A 168 -10.37 0.54 -7.12
C GLY A 168 -11.17 0.97 -8.36
N ALA A 169 -12.35 1.54 -8.16
CA ALA A 169 -13.20 2.01 -9.26
C ALA A 169 -12.56 3.18 -10.05
N ILE A 170 -11.95 4.15 -9.35
CA ILE A 170 -11.22 5.26 -9.98
C ILE A 170 -10.04 4.74 -10.78
N LYS A 171 -9.27 3.81 -10.21
CA LYS A 171 -8.14 3.18 -10.91
C LYS A 171 -8.59 2.50 -12.19
N ASP A 172 -9.69 1.74 -12.14
CA ASP A 172 -10.22 1.04 -13.31
C ASP A 172 -10.66 2.02 -14.41
N LEU A 173 -11.29 3.14 -14.02
CA LEU A 173 -11.75 4.19 -14.93
C LEU A 173 -10.58 4.98 -15.55
N LEU A 174 -9.59 5.38 -14.75
CA LEU A 174 -8.39 6.06 -15.25
C LEU A 174 -7.55 5.16 -16.16
N THR A 175 -7.47 3.86 -15.84
CA THR A 175 -6.79 2.89 -16.71
C THR A 175 -7.52 2.77 -18.05
N PHE A 176 -8.85 2.81 -18.04
CA PHE A 176 -9.69 2.82 -19.23
C PHE A 176 -9.50 4.10 -20.06
N PHE A 177 -9.57 5.30 -19.47
CA PHE A 177 -9.33 6.56 -20.19
C PHE A 177 -7.92 6.64 -20.77
N ARG A 178 -6.90 6.26 -19.98
CA ARG A 178 -5.52 6.19 -20.48
C ARG A 178 -5.39 5.22 -21.66
N HIS A 179 -6.14 4.12 -21.67
CA HIS A 179 -6.13 3.20 -22.80
C HIS A 179 -6.69 3.86 -24.07
N LEU A 180 -7.84 4.55 -23.98
CA LEU A 180 -8.40 5.33 -25.11
C LEU A 180 -7.42 6.40 -25.62
N GLU A 181 -6.85 7.21 -24.71
CA GLU A 181 -5.86 8.24 -25.04
C GLU A 181 -4.62 7.65 -25.73
N ARG A 182 -4.12 6.49 -25.26
CA ARG A 182 -2.97 5.78 -25.88
C ARG A 182 -3.24 5.33 -27.31
N HIS A 183 -4.48 4.92 -27.60
CA HIS A 183 -4.91 4.53 -28.94
C HIS A 183 -5.27 5.73 -29.83
N GLY A 184 -5.28 6.94 -29.27
CA GLY A 184 -5.63 8.16 -29.97
C GLY A 184 -7.12 8.21 -30.29
N ILE A 185 -7.97 7.77 -29.35
CA ILE A 185 -9.43 7.78 -29.48
C ILE A 185 -9.97 8.99 -28.71
N SER A 186 -10.59 9.92 -29.44
CA SER A 186 -11.19 11.12 -28.84
C SER A 186 -12.55 10.82 -28.19
N PRO A 187 -13.04 11.66 -27.25
CA PRO A 187 -14.39 11.53 -26.72
C PRO A 187 -15.47 11.55 -27.82
N GLN A 188 -15.27 12.36 -28.87
CA GLN A 188 -16.20 12.46 -29.99
C GLN A 188 -16.21 11.17 -30.83
N GLU A 189 -15.04 10.59 -31.11
CA GLU A 189 -14.92 9.32 -31.83
C GLU A 189 -15.57 8.18 -31.04
N TYR A 190 -15.35 8.12 -29.73
CA TYR A 190 -15.95 7.10 -28.89
C TYR A 190 -17.48 7.26 -28.84
N SER A 191 -17.97 8.49 -28.63
CA SER A 191 -19.41 8.80 -28.63
C SER A 191 -20.09 8.46 -29.96
N TYR A 192 -19.44 8.78 -31.08
CA TYR A 192 -19.93 8.41 -32.41
C TYR A 192 -20.03 6.90 -32.59
N PHE A 193 -18.99 6.17 -32.17
CA PHE A 193 -18.99 4.71 -32.22
C PHE A 193 -20.11 4.11 -31.37
N VAL A 194 -20.32 4.60 -30.14
CA VAL A 194 -21.37 4.10 -29.25
C VAL A 194 -22.77 4.34 -29.82
N ARG A 195 -23.00 5.48 -30.47
CA ARG A 195 -24.28 5.77 -31.17
C ARG A 195 -24.52 4.85 -32.38
N GLY A 196 -23.45 4.31 -32.97
CA GLY A 196 -23.51 3.41 -34.13
C GLY A 196 -23.55 1.92 -33.78
N LEU A 197 -23.71 1.55 -32.50
CA LEU A 197 -23.78 0.14 -32.08
C LEU A 197 -25.06 -0.54 -32.60
N ASP A 198 -24.88 -1.56 -33.44
CA ASP A 198 -25.96 -2.41 -33.98
C ASP A 198 -26.01 -3.76 -33.23
N PRO A 199 -27.16 -4.17 -32.66
CA PRO A 199 -27.34 -5.50 -32.06
C PRO A 199 -26.91 -6.65 -32.98
N ASN A 200 -27.11 -6.53 -34.30
CA ASN A 200 -26.81 -7.59 -35.26
C ASN A 200 -25.31 -7.83 -35.47
N ALA A 201 -24.46 -6.88 -35.07
CA ALA A 201 -23.02 -7.00 -35.17
C ALA A 201 -22.41 -7.87 -34.05
N TYR A 202 -23.20 -8.28 -33.05
CA TYR A 202 -22.72 -9.01 -31.88
C TYR A 202 -23.46 -10.34 -31.69
N THR A 203 -22.74 -11.34 -31.19
CA THR A 203 -23.25 -12.70 -30.95
C THR A 203 -23.98 -12.87 -29.61
N MET A 204 -24.33 -11.78 -28.93
CA MET A 204 -24.97 -11.78 -27.61
C MET A 204 -26.50 -11.64 -27.70
N SER A 205 -27.22 -12.03 -26.66
CA SER A 205 -28.69 -11.87 -26.63
C SER A 205 -29.08 -10.37 -26.59
N PRO A 206 -30.29 -10.01 -27.06
CA PRO A 206 -30.75 -8.61 -27.06
C PRO A 206 -30.69 -7.92 -25.69
N ASP A 207 -31.03 -8.64 -24.61
CA ASP A 207 -30.99 -8.10 -23.25
C ASP A 207 -29.55 -7.83 -22.78
N VAL A 208 -28.63 -8.76 -23.06
CA VAL A 208 -27.21 -8.59 -22.72
C VAL A 208 -26.57 -7.48 -23.56
N PHE A 209 -27.02 -7.33 -24.82
CA PHE A 209 -26.61 -6.22 -25.67
C PHE A 209 -27.11 -4.87 -25.14
N ALA A 210 -28.36 -4.78 -24.69
CA ALA A 210 -28.90 -3.56 -24.11
C ALA A 210 -28.09 -3.12 -22.88
N ASP A 211 -27.77 -4.06 -21.97
CA ASP A 211 -26.91 -3.80 -20.81
C ASP A 211 -25.48 -3.38 -21.21
N PHE A 212 -24.92 -4.01 -22.24
CA PHE A 212 -23.62 -3.66 -22.80
C PHE A 212 -23.62 -2.24 -23.38
N ALA A 213 -24.60 -1.92 -24.22
CA ALA A 213 -24.74 -0.60 -24.86
C ALA A 213 -24.97 0.51 -23.83
N ALA A 214 -25.77 0.25 -22.79
CA ALA A 214 -25.95 1.17 -21.67
C ALA A 214 -24.61 1.46 -20.96
N LYS A 215 -23.84 0.42 -20.65
CA LYS A 215 -22.50 0.57 -20.06
C LYS A 215 -21.54 1.37 -20.94
N GLN A 216 -21.55 1.14 -22.27
CA GLN A 216 -20.74 1.93 -23.21
C GLN A 216 -21.16 3.40 -23.23
N THR A 217 -22.46 3.66 -23.15
CA THR A 217 -23.00 5.03 -23.09
C THR A 217 -22.52 5.76 -21.84
N ASP A 218 -22.61 5.11 -20.67
CA ASP A 218 -22.11 5.66 -19.40
C ASP A 218 -20.60 5.94 -19.45
N LEU A 219 -19.81 5.01 -20.00
CA LEU A 219 -18.36 5.15 -20.14
C LEU A 219 -17.98 6.28 -21.10
N SER A 220 -18.69 6.41 -22.23
CA SER A 220 -18.49 7.50 -23.19
C SER A 220 -18.79 8.86 -22.56
N ALA A 221 -19.93 9.00 -21.87
CA ALA A 221 -20.29 10.25 -21.20
C ALA A 221 -19.30 10.60 -20.06
N SER A 222 -18.81 9.58 -19.36
CA SER A 222 -17.79 9.73 -18.32
C SER A 222 -16.45 10.20 -18.88
N TYR A 223 -16.03 9.66 -20.03
CA TYR A 223 -14.79 10.08 -20.69
C TYR A 223 -14.85 11.53 -21.21
N GLU A 224 -15.99 11.90 -21.79
CA GLU A 224 -16.25 13.29 -22.22
C GLU A 224 -16.20 14.26 -21.03
N SER A 225 -16.89 13.94 -19.95
CA SER A 225 -16.89 14.76 -18.72
C SER A 225 -15.50 14.85 -18.09
N TYR A 226 -14.74 13.75 -18.09
CA TYR A 226 -13.35 13.74 -17.62
C TYR A 226 -12.46 14.69 -18.43
N ARG A 227 -12.51 14.63 -19.77
CA ARG A 227 -11.71 15.53 -20.62
C ARG A 227 -12.14 17.00 -20.47
N ALA A 228 -13.44 17.28 -20.37
CA ALA A 228 -13.96 18.62 -20.12
C ALA A 228 -13.49 19.18 -18.77
N LEU A 229 -13.50 18.34 -17.73
CA LEU A 229 -13.06 18.71 -16.39
C LEU A 229 -11.56 19.05 -16.35
N LEU A 230 -10.72 18.27 -17.03
CA LEU A 230 -9.28 18.58 -17.17
C LEU A 230 -9.07 19.96 -17.81
N LEU A 231 -9.76 20.22 -18.92
CA LEU A 231 -9.69 21.51 -19.63
C LEU A 231 -10.15 22.68 -18.75
N GLN A 232 -11.27 22.54 -18.03
CA GLN A 232 -11.81 23.57 -17.13
C GLN A 232 -10.81 23.97 -16.03
N HIS A 233 -10.01 23.03 -15.55
CA HIS A 233 -9.02 23.27 -14.49
C HIS A 233 -7.62 23.59 -15.02
N ASN A 234 -7.46 23.72 -16.33
CA ASN A 234 -6.17 23.97 -16.99
C ASN A 234 -5.10 22.92 -16.62
N VAL A 235 -5.53 21.66 -16.56
CA VAL A 235 -4.67 20.51 -16.28
C VAL A 235 -4.84 19.46 -17.38
N ASN A 236 -3.86 18.59 -17.58
CA ASN A 236 -3.93 17.52 -18.58
C ASN A 236 -3.06 16.32 -18.17
N THR A 237 -3.11 15.24 -18.94
CA THR A 237 -2.22 14.08 -18.78
C THR A 237 -1.24 14.02 -19.95
N TRP A 238 -0.17 13.24 -19.80
CA TRP A 238 0.79 13.01 -20.89
C TRP A 238 0.13 12.44 -22.16
N HIS A 239 -0.78 11.46 -22.00
CA HIS A 239 -1.45 10.84 -23.15
C HIS A 239 -2.55 11.74 -23.70
N GLY A 240 -3.23 12.50 -22.82
CA GLY A 240 -4.17 13.54 -23.19
C GLY A 240 -3.55 14.63 -24.06
N SER A 241 -2.37 15.13 -23.69
CA SER A 241 -1.64 16.14 -24.47
C SER A 241 -1.31 15.65 -25.88
N ILE A 242 -0.95 14.37 -26.04
CA ILE A 242 -0.68 13.75 -27.35
C ILE A 242 -1.97 13.59 -28.15
N LEU A 243 -3.08 13.24 -27.49
CA LEU A 243 -4.40 13.17 -28.13
C LEU A 243 -4.84 14.56 -28.64
N ASP A 244 -4.61 15.62 -27.86
CA ASP A 244 -4.93 16.99 -28.25
C ASP A 244 -4.07 17.43 -29.45
N THR A 245 -2.77 17.10 -29.44
CA THR A 245 -1.89 17.31 -30.62
C THR A 245 -2.41 16.55 -31.83
N LEU A 246 -2.82 15.29 -31.67
CA LEU A 246 -3.33 14.46 -32.76
C LEU A 246 -4.58 15.07 -33.40
N GLY A 247 -5.53 15.54 -32.58
CA GLY A 247 -6.72 16.24 -33.07
C GLY A 247 -6.34 17.49 -33.87
N HIS A 248 -5.46 18.32 -33.31
CA HIS A 248 -5.07 19.57 -33.96
C HIS A 248 -4.29 19.37 -35.27
N VAL A 249 -3.33 18.44 -35.32
CA VAL A 249 -2.56 18.18 -36.56
C VAL A 249 -3.42 17.54 -37.65
N ALA A 250 -4.52 16.89 -37.29
CA ALA A 250 -5.49 16.35 -38.25
C ALA A 250 -6.36 17.46 -38.86
N GLU A 251 -6.77 18.45 -38.06
CA GLU A 251 -7.68 19.53 -38.48
C GLU A 251 -6.95 20.72 -39.11
N HIS A 252 -5.72 21.02 -38.69
CA HIS A 252 -4.99 22.23 -39.08
C HIS A 252 -3.61 21.96 -39.69
N LEU A 253 -3.61 21.38 -40.89
CA LEU A 253 -2.41 20.98 -41.63
C LEU A 253 -1.39 22.10 -41.87
N PHE A 254 -1.81 23.37 -41.91
CA PHE A 254 -0.90 24.51 -42.08
C PHE A 254 0.11 24.66 -40.94
N TYR A 255 -0.35 24.58 -39.68
CA TYR A 255 0.55 24.70 -38.52
C TYR A 255 1.50 23.50 -38.42
N LEU A 256 1.00 22.30 -38.73
CA LEU A 256 1.84 21.10 -38.85
C LEU A 256 2.93 21.31 -39.92
N HIS A 257 2.56 21.84 -41.10
CA HIS A 257 3.52 22.11 -42.16
C HIS A 257 4.58 23.13 -41.72
N ALA A 258 4.19 24.21 -41.05
CA ALA A 258 5.12 25.21 -40.51
C ALA A 258 6.10 24.60 -39.48
N ALA A 259 5.61 23.77 -38.56
CA ALA A 259 6.43 23.12 -37.53
C ALA A 259 7.33 22.01 -38.08
N ALA A 260 6.91 21.33 -39.14
CA ALA A 260 7.64 20.20 -39.72
C ALA A 260 8.69 20.64 -40.77
N THR A 261 8.41 21.68 -41.55
CA THR A 261 9.28 22.12 -42.67
C THR A 261 10.62 22.72 -42.26
N SER A 262 10.79 23.06 -40.98
CA SER A 262 12.09 23.42 -40.40
C SER A 262 13.08 22.25 -40.35
N PHE A 263 12.61 21.01 -40.56
CA PHE A 263 13.44 19.80 -40.52
C PHE A 263 13.40 19.03 -41.84
N ASP A 264 14.58 18.67 -42.34
CA ASP A 264 14.76 17.82 -43.52
C ASP A 264 14.77 16.33 -43.16
N ARG A 265 15.13 16.01 -41.90
CA ARG A 265 15.23 14.64 -41.40
C ARG A 265 14.48 14.48 -40.09
N VAL A 266 13.75 13.39 -39.98
CA VAL A 266 13.15 12.88 -38.74
C VAL A 266 13.87 11.59 -38.37
N LEU A 267 14.47 11.55 -37.19
CA LEU A 267 15.12 10.37 -36.63
C LEU A 267 14.28 9.87 -35.47
N VAL A 268 13.82 8.63 -35.54
CA VAL A 268 13.04 8.00 -34.47
C VAL A 268 13.91 6.96 -33.78
N ASP A 269 14.17 7.16 -32.49
CA ASP A 269 14.75 6.13 -31.64
C ASP A 269 13.63 5.28 -31.03
N ASP A 270 13.86 3.99 -30.85
CA ASP A 270 12.94 3.05 -30.21
C ASP A 270 11.45 3.12 -30.65
N LEU A 271 11.17 3.04 -31.96
CA LEU A 271 9.79 3.04 -32.51
C LEU A 271 8.84 2.02 -31.83
N HIS A 272 9.36 0.85 -31.44
CA HIS A 272 8.62 -0.18 -30.71
C HIS A 272 8.03 0.27 -29.36
N ALA A 273 8.52 1.36 -28.76
CA ALA A 273 8.03 1.90 -27.49
C ALA A 273 6.97 3.01 -27.67
N MET A 274 6.72 3.46 -28.90
CA MET A 274 5.68 4.46 -29.19
C MET A 274 4.26 3.87 -29.04
N THR A 275 3.32 4.69 -28.59
CA THR A 275 1.89 4.32 -28.57
C THR A 275 1.25 4.51 -29.95
N PRO A 276 0.11 3.87 -30.24
CA PRO A 276 -0.59 4.08 -31.51
C PRO A 276 -0.92 5.56 -31.78
N ALA A 277 -1.30 6.34 -30.76
CA ALA A 277 -1.51 7.78 -30.89
C ALA A 277 -0.24 8.52 -31.37
N MET A 278 0.92 8.18 -30.81
CA MET A 278 2.20 8.76 -31.22
C MET A 278 2.54 8.39 -32.66
N ILE A 279 2.30 7.14 -33.07
CA ILE A 279 2.53 6.69 -34.45
C ILE A 279 1.63 7.46 -35.44
N LYS A 280 0.37 7.72 -35.08
CA LYS A 280 -0.54 8.56 -35.88
C LYS A 280 0.01 9.98 -36.03
N VAL A 281 0.48 10.61 -34.95
CA VAL A 281 1.12 11.94 -35.02
C VAL A 281 2.41 11.90 -35.84
N LEU A 282 3.29 10.93 -35.61
CA LEU A 282 4.53 10.73 -36.36
C LEU A 282 4.26 10.59 -37.86
N SER A 283 3.26 9.79 -38.25
CA SER A 283 2.90 9.64 -39.66
C SER A 283 2.49 10.97 -40.29
N ARG A 284 1.78 11.84 -39.56
CA ARG A 284 1.36 13.16 -40.04
C ARG A 284 2.57 14.09 -40.17
N VAL A 285 3.47 14.10 -39.17
CA VAL A 285 4.71 14.89 -39.20
C VAL A 285 5.56 14.52 -40.41
N VAL A 286 5.87 13.24 -40.61
CA VAL A 286 6.69 12.78 -41.75
C VAL A 286 6.02 13.05 -43.10
N LEU A 287 4.68 13.06 -43.13
CA LEU A 287 3.92 13.34 -44.34
C LEU A 287 3.76 14.84 -44.64
N ALA A 288 4.02 15.72 -43.68
CA ALA A 288 3.79 17.16 -43.80
C ALA A 288 4.69 17.83 -44.85
N SER A 289 5.86 17.25 -45.15
CA SER A 289 6.78 17.75 -46.18
C SER A 289 7.21 16.63 -47.14
N ALA A 290 7.17 16.91 -48.44
CA ALA A 290 7.63 15.99 -49.47
C ALA A 290 9.15 15.78 -49.47
N LYS A 291 9.91 16.66 -48.80
CA LYS A 291 11.37 16.59 -48.70
C LYS A 291 11.87 15.79 -47.50
N GLN A 292 11.00 15.56 -46.51
CA GLN A 292 11.38 14.93 -45.26
C GLN A 292 11.77 13.47 -45.44
N ARG A 293 12.84 13.08 -44.75
CA ARG A 293 13.30 11.69 -44.64
C ARG A 293 13.07 11.19 -43.23
N CYS A 294 12.60 9.96 -43.09
CA CYS A 294 12.40 9.34 -41.78
C CYS A 294 13.34 8.14 -41.64
N VAL A 295 14.12 8.12 -40.57
CA VAL A 295 14.96 6.97 -40.18
C VAL A 295 14.49 6.52 -38.81
N ALA A 296 13.94 5.30 -38.71
CA ALA A 296 13.39 4.79 -37.47
C ALA A 296 14.14 3.53 -37.02
N PHE A 297 14.72 3.59 -35.82
CA PHE A 297 15.34 2.47 -35.15
C PHE A 297 14.29 1.73 -34.32
N THR A 298 14.26 0.41 -34.43
CA THR A 298 13.25 -0.39 -33.74
C THR A 298 13.74 -1.77 -33.35
N ARG A 299 13.05 -2.37 -32.38
CA ARG A 299 13.07 -3.83 -32.17
C ARG A 299 11.95 -4.45 -33.02
N PRO A 300 12.00 -5.77 -33.30
CA PRO A 300 10.88 -6.45 -33.94
C PRO A 300 9.59 -6.19 -33.16
N SER A 301 8.62 -5.52 -33.79
CA SER A 301 7.37 -5.14 -33.14
C SER A 301 6.27 -4.86 -34.17
N ALA A 302 5.01 -4.91 -33.73
CA ALA A 302 3.87 -4.57 -34.58
C ALA A 302 3.87 -3.09 -35.03
N ASN A 303 4.56 -2.21 -34.30
CA ASN A 303 4.58 -0.77 -34.57
C ASN A 303 5.16 -0.41 -35.95
N THR A 304 6.05 -1.23 -36.51
CA THR A 304 6.54 -1.05 -37.88
C THR A 304 5.39 -1.14 -38.89
N VAL A 305 4.53 -2.14 -38.74
CA VAL A 305 3.35 -2.36 -39.59
C VAL A 305 2.33 -1.26 -39.35
N THR A 306 2.10 -0.89 -38.09
CA THR A 306 1.18 0.21 -37.74
C THR A 306 1.61 1.53 -38.36
N LEU A 307 2.92 1.86 -38.34
CA LEU A 307 3.43 3.08 -38.97
C LEU A 307 3.17 3.07 -40.48
N GLN A 308 3.44 1.94 -41.14
CA GLN A 308 3.18 1.80 -42.58
C GLN A 308 1.70 2.01 -42.91
N GLN A 309 0.81 1.35 -42.17
CA GLN A 309 -0.64 1.49 -42.34
C GLN A 309 -1.13 2.92 -42.08
N CYS A 310 -0.63 3.58 -41.03
CA CYS A 310 -0.98 4.97 -40.72
C CYS A 310 -0.55 5.93 -41.83
N MET A 311 0.63 5.72 -42.42
CA MET A 311 1.13 6.55 -43.50
C MET A 311 0.34 6.33 -44.80
N GLU A 312 0.03 5.08 -45.16
CA GLU A 312 -0.79 4.75 -46.33
C GLU A 312 -2.21 5.33 -46.23
N ALA A 313 -2.84 5.20 -45.04
CA ALA A 313 -4.16 5.77 -44.79
C ALA A 313 -4.15 7.30 -44.89
N THR A 314 -3.14 7.95 -44.29
CA THR A 314 -3.01 9.41 -44.32
C THR A 314 -2.75 9.93 -45.74
N ASP A 315 -1.88 9.27 -46.49
CA ASP A 315 -1.55 9.65 -47.87
C ASP A 315 -2.77 9.54 -48.80
N SER A 316 -3.60 8.50 -48.61
CA SER A 316 -4.84 8.30 -49.38
C SER A 316 -5.90 9.40 -49.16
N SER A 317 -5.85 10.08 -48.01
CA SER A 317 -6.78 11.16 -47.65
C SER A 317 -6.36 12.53 -48.22
N SER A 318 -5.16 12.65 -48.80
CA SER A 318 -4.64 13.91 -49.34
C SER A 318 -4.94 14.07 -50.84
N THR A 319 -5.36 15.27 -51.26
CA THR A 319 -5.69 15.62 -52.67
C THR A 319 -4.47 15.96 -53.54
N SER A 320 -3.25 15.75 -53.03
CA SER A 320 -1.98 16.17 -53.65
C SER A 320 -1.42 15.11 -54.62
N PRO A 321 -0.58 15.49 -55.61
CA PRO A 321 0.03 14.54 -56.54
C PRO A 321 0.92 13.51 -55.81
N ARG A 322 0.65 12.23 -56.09
CA ARG A 322 1.21 11.04 -55.42
C ARG A 322 2.69 10.84 -55.76
N ILE A 323 3.59 11.18 -54.85
CA ILE A 323 4.97 10.68 -54.89
C ILE A 323 5.01 9.40 -54.05
N PRO A 324 5.26 8.22 -54.64
CA PRO A 324 5.29 6.98 -53.90
C PRO A 324 6.36 7.03 -52.79
N LEU A 325 5.95 6.68 -51.57
CA LEU A 325 6.86 6.57 -50.43
C LEU A 325 7.80 5.38 -50.65
N ALA A 326 9.10 5.64 -50.75
CA ALA A 326 10.10 4.58 -50.81
C ALA A 326 10.39 4.06 -49.39
N TRP A 327 10.15 2.77 -49.16
CA TRP A 327 10.46 2.09 -47.90
C TRP A 327 11.72 1.25 -48.05
N SER A 328 12.61 1.31 -47.05
CA SER A 328 13.71 0.34 -46.91
C SER A 328 13.68 -0.25 -45.51
N HIS A 329 13.77 -1.58 -45.43
CA HIS A 329 13.85 -2.29 -44.16
C HIS A 329 15.19 -3.01 -44.06
N THR A 330 16.01 -2.61 -43.10
CA THR A 330 17.34 -3.20 -42.86
C THR A 330 17.35 -3.87 -41.50
N LYS A 331 17.84 -5.10 -41.43
CA LYS A 331 17.96 -5.85 -40.17
C LYS A 331 19.41 -5.90 -39.71
N LEU A 332 19.67 -5.43 -38.49
CA LEU A 332 20.94 -5.60 -37.80
C LEU A 332 20.92 -6.94 -37.08
N THR A 333 21.77 -7.88 -37.52
CA THR A 333 21.76 -9.26 -37.02
C THR A 333 22.89 -9.57 -36.05
N ALA A 334 24.03 -8.90 -36.19
CA ALA A 334 25.17 -9.09 -35.30
C ALA A 334 24.89 -8.46 -33.92
N ASN A 335 24.82 -9.28 -32.86
CA ASN A 335 24.92 -8.77 -31.50
C ASN A 335 26.40 -8.49 -31.20
N VAL A 336 26.74 -7.22 -30.98
CA VAL A 336 28.12 -6.76 -30.79
C VAL A 336 28.47 -6.57 -29.31
N GLN A 337 27.52 -6.78 -28.41
CA GLN A 337 27.67 -6.48 -26.98
C GLN A 337 27.58 -7.71 -26.08
N CYS A 338 26.89 -8.77 -26.52
CA CYS A 338 26.51 -9.91 -25.70
C CYS A 338 27.23 -11.19 -26.13
N ALA A 339 27.65 -12.02 -25.17
CA ALA A 339 28.24 -13.32 -25.43
C ALA A 339 27.30 -14.25 -26.24
N PRO A 340 27.81 -15.04 -27.21
CA PRO A 340 26.97 -15.89 -28.07
C PRO A 340 26.08 -16.89 -27.30
N SER A 341 26.56 -17.41 -26.17
CA SER A 341 25.81 -18.33 -25.30
C SER A 341 24.59 -17.66 -24.66
N ILE A 342 24.70 -16.39 -24.27
CA ILE A 342 23.58 -15.61 -23.72
C ILE A 342 22.55 -15.33 -24.83
N VAL A 343 23.01 -14.96 -26.04
CA VAL A 343 22.12 -14.73 -27.19
C VAL A 343 21.33 -16.00 -27.52
N GLN A 344 21.99 -17.17 -27.53
CA GLN A 344 21.34 -18.45 -27.78
C GLN A 344 20.31 -18.79 -26.68
N ALA A 345 20.65 -18.57 -25.41
CA ALA A 345 19.74 -18.81 -24.28
C ALA A 345 18.52 -17.88 -24.33
N ALA A 346 18.74 -16.59 -24.61
CA ALA A 346 17.68 -15.59 -24.73
C ALA A 346 16.70 -15.95 -25.87
N LEU A 347 17.21 -16.42 -27.01
CA LEU A 347 16.39 -16.88 -28.13
C LEU A 347 15.59 -18.13 -27.78
N ALA A 348 16.19 -19.04 -27.01
CA ALA A 348 15.54 -20.25 -26.57
C ALA A 348 14.41 -20.00 -25.56
N ILE A 349 14.53 -19.00 -24.66
CA ILE A 349 13.41 -18.58 -23.81
C ILE A 349 12.21 -18.14 -24.66
N ARG A 350 12.43 -17.39 -25.76
CA ARG A 350 11.34 -16.94 -26.63
C ARG A 350 10.69 -18.10 -27.39
N SER A 351 11.50 -18.99 -27.98
CA SER A 351 11.00 -20.08 -28.82
C SER A 351 10.33 -21.23 -28.05
N SER A 352 10.48 -21.26 -26.71
CA SER A 352 9.86 -22.28 -25.84
C SER A 352 10.13 -23.72 -26.30
N PRO A 353 11.41 -24.12 -26.48
CA PRO A 353 11.74 -25.45 -26.97
C PRO A 353 11.22 -26.51 -25.99
N SER A 354 10.72 -27.61 -26.54
CA SER A 354 10.20 -28.76 -25.79
C SER A 354 11.31 -29.62 -25.15
N GLY A 355 12.57 -29.21 -25.26
CA GLY A 355 13.74 -29.96 -24.79
C GLY A 355 14.75 -29.10 -24.03
N PRO A 356 15.68 -29.75 -23.30
CA PRO A 356 16.68 -29.07 -22.49
C PRO A 356 17.63 -28.24 -23.35
N ILE A 357 17.77 -26.95 -23.03
CA ILE A 357 18.84 -26.12 -23.55
C ILE A 357 20.05 -26.40 -22.65
N SER A 358 21.05 -27.10 -23.16
CA SER A 358 22.36 -27.15 -22.51
C SER A 358 23.16 -25.97 -23.05
N PRO A 359 23.23 -24.81 -22.34
CA PRO A 359 24.09 -23.74 -22.80
C PRO A 359 25.53 -24.26 -22.78
N PRO A 360 26.23 -24.28 -23.93
CA PRO A 360 27.63 -24.60 -23.94
C PRO A 360 28.35 -23.44 -23.22
N ASN A 361 28.90 -23.71 -22.03
CA ASN A 361 29.74 -22.84 -21.20
C ASN A 361 29.08 -22.04 -20.05
N SER A 362 29.91 -21.81 -19.02
CA SER A 362 29.69 -21.25 -17.68
C SER A 362 29.14 -19.81 -17.57
N SER A 363 28.58 -19.24 -18.65
CA SER A 363 28.12 -17.84 -18.65
C SER A 363 26.77 -17.64 -17.96
N ILE A 364 25.98 -18.70 -17.77
CA ILE A 364 24.69 -18.64 -17.08
C ILE A 364 24.73 -19.62 -15.90
N THR A 365 24.50 -19.12 -14.68
CA THR A 365 24.39 -19.95 -13.48
C THR A 365 23.03 -19.77 -12.81
N THR A 366 22.54 -20.83 -12.15
CA THR A 366 21.27 -20.84 -11.42
C THR A 366 21.52 -21.31 -9.99
N HIS A 367 20.91 -20.63 -9.02
CA HIS A 367 21.10 -20.89 -7.59
C HIS A 367 19.74 -20.93 -6.86
N SER A 368 19.54 -21.93 -6.02
CA SER A 368 18.32 -22.10 -5.23
C SER A 368 18.62 -22.07 -3.74
N PHE A 369 17.80 -21.31 -3.00
CA PHE A 369 17.98 -21.06 -1.56
C PHE A 369 16.74 -21.49 -0.77
N THR A 370 16.95 -21.84 0.50
CA THR A 370 15.87 -22.14 1.44
C THR A 370 15.21 -20.91 2.03
N SER A 371 15.93 -19.78 2.13
CA SER A 371 15.45 -18.52 2.72
C SER A 371 15.81 -17.33 1.83
N ILE A 372 14.95 -16.31 1.83
CA ILE A 372 15.21 -15.01 1.18
C ILE A 372 16.45 -14.34 1.77
N CYS A 373 16.69 -14.51 3.07
CA CYS A 373 17.87 -13.93 3.73
C CYS A 373 19.17 -14.53 3.19
N ASP A 374 19.22 -15.85 2.98
CA ASP A 374 20.38 -16.55 2.43
C ASP A 374 20.64 -16.13 0.97
N GLU A 375 19.57 -15.97 0.19
CA GLU A 375 19.65 -15.44 -1.19
C GLU A 375 20.26 -14.03 -1.22
N VAL A 376 19.77 -13.11 -0.38
CA VAL A 376 20.26 -11.73 -0.32
C VAL A 376 21.74 -11.69 0.10
N GLN A 377 22.14 -12.50 1.08
CA GLN A 377 23.54 -12.57 1.50
C GLN A 377 24.42 -13.13 0.38
N PHE A 378 23.99 -14.21 -0.29
CA PHE A 378 24.71 -14.75 -1.44
C PHE A 378 24.88 -13.71 -2.56
N ILE A 379 23.84 -12.95 -2.89
CA ILE A 379 23.94 -11.90 -3.92
C ILE A 379 24.99 -10.87 -3.49
N ALA A 380 24.97 -10.43 -2.23
CA ALA A 380 25.95 -9.46 -1.72
C ALA A 380 27.39 -10.02 -1.75
N ASP A 381 27.59 -11.27 -1.34
CA ASP A 381 28.87 -12.00 -1.43
C ASP A 381 29.35 -12.13 -2.88
N HIS A 382 28.44 -12.53 -3.78
CA HIS A 382 28.75 -12.76 -5.18
C HIS A 382 29.18 -11.46 -5.86
N VAL A 383 28.41 -10.38 -5.70
CA VAL A 383 28.74 -9.07 -6.27
C VAL A 383 30.06 -8.55 -5.71
N ALA A 384 30.33 -8.76 -4.42
CA ALA A 384 31.60 -8.37 -3.81
C ALA A 384 32.81 -9.16 -4.35
N SER A 385 32.60 -10.40 -4.81
CA SER A 385 33.64 -11.25 -5.39
C SER A 385 34.00 -10.91 -6.85
N ILE A 386 33.14 -10.17 -7.55
CA ILE A 386 33.36 -9.76 -8.94
C ILE A 386 34.47 -8.68 -9.00
N ASP A 387 35.25 -8.69 -10.07
CA ASP A 387 36.34 -7.72 -10.29
C ASP A 387 35.82 -6.26 -10.15
N PRO A 388 36.52 -5.39 -9.39
CA PRO A 388 36.25 -3.96 -9.30
C PRO A 388 36.05 -3.20 -10.63
N THR A 389 36.65 -3.70 -11.71
CA THR A 389 36.57 -3.10 -13.04
C THR A 389 35.31 -3.51 -13.82
N GLU A 390 34.63 -4.59 -13.41
CA GLU A 390 33.41 -5.05 -14.06
C GLU A 390 32.16 -4.35 -13.49
N THR A 391 31.25 -4.03 -14.40
CA THR A 391 29.93 -3.47 -14.09
C THR A 391 28.94 -4.57 -13.78
N VAL A 392 28.11 -4.37 -12.75
CA VAL A 392 27.14 -5.36 -12.29
C VAL A 392 25.75 -4.74 -12.21
N ALA A 393 24.74 -5.42 -12.76
CA ALA A 393 23.35 -5.04 -12.57
C ALA A 393 22.58 -6.13 -11.82
N VAL A 394 21.93 -5.79 -10.71
CA VAL A 394 21.04 -6.69 -9.97
C VAL A 394 19.60 -6.32 -10.29
N VAL A 395 18.93 -7.18 -11.05
CA VAL A 395 17.54 -7.02 -11.51
C VAL A 395 16.62 -7.86 -10.63
N CYS A 396 15.85 -7.20 -9.79
CA CYS A 396 14.92 -7.84 -8.85
C CYS A 396 13.58 -8.13 -9.52
N ALA A 397 13.03 -9.33 -9.31
CA ALA A 397 11.71 -9.68 -9.82
C ALA A 397 10.60 -8.79 -9.22
N ASP A 398 10.64 -8.55 -7.91
CA ASP A 398 9.77 -7.59 -7.22
C ASP A 398 10.53 -6.29 -6.89
N ARG A 399 9.81 -5.17 -6.95
CA ARG A 399 10.32 -3.84 -6.57
C ARG A 399 10.57 -3.75 -5.07
N THR A 400 9.85 -4.52 -4.24
CA THR A 400 10.03 -4.52 -2.78
C THR A 400 11.41 -5.01 -2.34
N ASP A 401 12.08 -5.80 -3.17
CA ASP A 401 13.36 -6.43 -2.84
C ASP A 401 14.55 -5.51 -3.09
N VAL A 402 14.37 -4.46 -3.91
CA VAL A 402 15.43 -3.52 -4.27
C VAL A 402 16.06 -2.85 -3.04
N PRO A 403 15.31 -2.26 -2.09
CA PRO A 403 15.89 -1.68 -0.87
C PRO A 403 16.64 -2.69 0.00
N VAL A 404 16.17 -3.95 0.06
CA VAL A 404 16.77 -5.02 0.86
C VAL A 404 18.14 -5.40 0.28
N ILE A 405 18.23 -5.55 -1.04
CA ILE A 405 19.48 -5.83 -1.74
C ILE A 405 20.45 -4.65 -1.65
N LEU A 406 19.96 -3.41 -1.80
CA LEU A 406 20.79 -2.21 -1.63
C LEU A 406 21.42 -2.15 -0.24
N ALA A 407 20.64 -2.39 0.81
CA ALA A 407 21.13 -2.41 2.18
C ALA A 407 22.19 -3.50 2.38
N ALA A 408 21.97 -4.70 1.83
CA ALA A 408 22.93 -5.80 1.90
C ALA A 408 24.25 -5.47 1.17
N LEU A 409 24.19 -4.92 -0.05
CA LEU A 409 25.39 -4.53 -0.81
C LEU A 409 26.18 -3.42 -0.10
N ARG A 410 25.50 -2.40 0.43
CA ARG A 410 26.13 -1.32 1.21
C ARG A 410 26.77 -1.83 2.49
N SER A 411 26.16 -2.82 3.17
CA SER A 411 26.73 -3.43 4.37
C SER A 411 28.06 -4.16 4.11
N ARG A 412 28.35 -4.54 2.85
CA ARG A 412 29.63 -5.12 2.43
C ARG A 412 30.68 -4.08 2.04
N GLY A 413 30.36 -2.79 2.18
CA GLY A 413 31.27 -1.69 1.86
C GLY A 413 31.56 -1.54 0.36
N LEU A 414 30.64 -1.95 -0.52
CA LEU A 414 30.81 -1.80 -1.96
C LEU A 414 30.65 -0.31 -2.36
N PRO A 415 31.64 0.28 -3.06
CA PRO A 415 31.54 1.64 -3.58
C PRO A 415 30.59 1.69 -4.79
N ASP A 416 30.02 2.86 -5.06
CA ASP A 416 29.22 3.16 -6.25
C ASP A 416 28.02 2.23 -6.49
N VAL A 417 27.27 1.92 -5.42
CA VAL A 417 26.00 1.16 -5.48
C VAL A 417 24.83 2.12 -5.65
N HIS A 418 24.21 2.10 -6.83
CA HIS A 418 23.09 2.97 -7.19
C HIS A 418 21.83 2.18 -7.53
N SER A 419 20.70 2.90 -7.54
CA SER A 419 19.41 2.38 -7.97
C SER A 419 18.67 3.43 -8.77
N PHE A 420 17.97 2.99 -9.82
CA PHE A 420 17.03 3.83 -10.57
C PHE A 420 15.61 3.78 -9.99
N GLU A 421 15.38 2.96 -8.96
CA GLU A 421 14.14 3.06 -8.20
C GLU A 421 14.13 4.39 -7.46
N PRO A 422 13.11 5.24 -7.66
CA PRO A 422 13.03 6.47 -6.90
C PRO A 422 12.86 6.12 -5.41
N GLY A 423 13.67 6.76 -4.57
CA GLY A 423 13.62 6.59 -3.11
C GLY A 423 12.26 7.01 -2.56
N ASN A 424 11.89 6.50 -1.38
CA ASN A 424 10.66 6.93 -0.72
C ASN A 424 10.96 8.11 0.20
N MET A 425 10.32 9.27 -0.05
CA MET A 425 10.55 10.48 0.77
C MET A 425 10.20 10.23 2.24
N PHE A 426 9.21 9.37 2.48
CA PHE A 426 8.75 8.99 3.81
C PHE A 426 9.65 7.99 4.53
N GLU A 427 10.84 7.66 4.01
CA GLU A 427 11.88 7.00 4.82
C GLU A 427 12.56 7.99 5.77
N HIS A 428 12.54 9.29 5.43
CA HIS A 428 13.19 10.33 6.22
C HIS A 428 12.25 10.92 7.28
N ALA A 429 12.74 10.99 8.52
CA ALA A 429 11.97 11.49 9.67
C ALA A 429 11.48 12.94 9.48
N ALA A 430 12.27 13.80 8.82
CA ALA A 430 11.89 15.18 8.55
C ALA A 430 10.61 15.28 7.69
N VAL A 431 10.50 14.47 6.63
CA VAL A 431 9.32 14.44 5.76
C VAL A 431 8.10 13.91 6.51
N GLN A 432 8.27 12.86 7.31
CA GLN A 432 7.20 12.30 8.12
C GLN A 432 6.69 13.32 9.17
N SER A 433 7.59 14.08 9.80
CA SER A 433 7.22 15.18 10.71
C SER A 433 6.47 16.29 10.00
N ALA A 434 6.95 16.73 8.84
CA ALA A 434 6.30 17.75 8.04
C ALA A 434 4.87 17.34 7.66
N HIS A 435 4.70 16.12 7.15
CA HIS A 435 3.39 15.59 6.81
C HIS A 435 2.50 15.43 8.04
N ALA A 436 3.02 14.86 9.13
CA ALA A 436 2.27 14.68 10.37
C ALA A 436 1.82 16.02 10.97
N LEU A 437 2.63 17.07 10.86
CA LEU A 437 2.25 18.41 11.31
C LEU A 437 1.02 18.91 10.56
N LEU A 438 1.07 18.91 9.23
CA LEU A 438 -0.05 19.39 8.42
C LEU A 438 -1.32 18.57 8.67
N GLN A 439 -1.22 17.24 8.80
CA GLN A 439 -2.38 16.40 9.10
C GLN A 439 -2.93 16.59 10.53
N ALA A 440 -2.05 16.83 11.50
CA ALA A 440 -2.45 17.13 12.87
C ALA A 440 -3.14 18.49 12.98
N LEU A 441 -2.64 19.51 12.28
CA LEU A 441 -3.23 20.84 12.22
C LEU A 441 -4.58 20.86 11.49
N ALA A 442 -4.74 20.03 10.45
CA ALA A 442 -5.99 19.95 9.69
C ALA A 442 -7.15 19.35 10.50
N ASN A 443 -6.88 18.31 11.31
CA ASN A 443 -7.89 17.54 12.03
C ASN A 443 -7.45 17.21 13.47
N PRO A 444 -7.23 18.21 14.34
CA PRO A 444 -6.62 18.01 15.66
C PRO A 444 -7.40 17.05 16.58
N SER A 445 -8.73 16.97 16.42
CA SER A 445 -9.61 16.08 17.18
C SER A 445 -9.48 14.59 16.80
N THR A 446 -9.12 14.29 15.55
CA THR A 446 -9.11 12.92 15.02
C THR A 446 -7.68 12.40 14.75
N SER A 447 -6.67 13.28 14.78
CA SER A 447 -5.31 13.03 14.34
C SER A 447 -4.33 12.55 15.42
N SER A 448 -4.78 11.79 16.44
CA SER A 448 -3.91 11.29 17.53
C SER A 448 -2.67 10.54 17.03
N LYS A 449 -2.76 9.81 15.91
CA LYS A 449 -1.62 9.10 15.29
C LYS A 449 -0.53 10.05 14.77
N TYR A 450 -0.91 11.21 14.25
CA TYR A 450 0.03 12.20 13.72
C TYR A 450 0.68 13.01 14.85
N ILE A 451 -0.08 13.33 15.89
CA ILE A 451 0.47 13.96 17.12
C ILE A 451 1.48 13.03 17.79
N PHE A 452 1.15 11.73 17.92
CA PHE A 452 2.09 10.74 18.41
C PHE A 452 3.37 10.70 17.56
N ARG A 453 3.25 10.76 16.22
CA ARG A 453 4.42 10.80 15.34
C ARG A 453 5.28 12.03 15.60
N LEU A 454 4.67 13.20 15.74
CA LEU A 454 5.38 14.44 16.02
C LEU A 454 6.12 14.37 17.35
N LEU A 455 5.52 13.80 18.40
CA LEU A 455 6.19 13.62 19.70
C LEU A 455 7.41 12.70 19.57
N GLN A 456 7.33 11.62 18.78
CA GLN A 456 8.46 10.71 18.54
C GLN A 456 9.62 11.36 17.79
N THR A 457 9.32 12.26 16.84
CA THR A 457 10.32 12.91 15.99
C THR A 457 10.71 14.31 16.47
N SER A 458 10.08 14.79 17.54
CA SER A 458 10.37 16.08 18.15
C SER A 458 11.74 16.08 18.83
N PRO A 459 12.39 17.26 18.96
CA PRO A 459 13.61 17.40 19.75
C PRO A 459 13.37 17.26 21.26
N TRP A 460 12.11 17.17 21.71
CA TRP A 460 11.73 17.09 23.12
C TRP A 460 11.34 15.64 23.47
N PRO A 461 12.29 14.78 23.87
CA PRO A 461 12.01 13.37 24.09
C PRO A 461 11.06 13.18 25.27
N VAL A 462 9.91 12.56 25.00
CA VAL A 462 9.01 12.04 26.03
C VAL A 462 9.39 10.59 26.30
N LEU A 463 9.49 10.20 27.57
CA LEU A 463 9.83 8.82 27.94
C LEU A 463 8.80 7.83 27.33
N PRO A 464 9.22 6.72 26.70
CA PRO A 464 8.28 5.80 26.03
C PRO A 464 7.17 5.26 26.94
N THR A 465 7.46 5.01 28.22
CA THR A 465 6.47 4.57 29.23
C THR A 465 5.45 5.68 29.51
N THR A 466 5.90 6.92 29.61
CA THR A 466 5.05 8.10 29.80
C THR A 466 4.14 8.33 28.59
N LEU A 467 4.69 8.22 27.38
CA LEU A 467 3.92 8.34 26.15
C LEU A 467 2.86 7.22 26.03
N ALA A 468 3.20 5.99 26.42
CA ALA A 468 2.25 4.88 26.47
C ALA A 468 1.10 5.15 27.46
N ALA A 469 1.40 5.69 28.64
CA ALA A 469 0.40 6.06 29.65
C ALA A 469 -0.53 7.20 29.15
N LEU A 470 0.02 8.21 28.47
CA LEU A 470 -0.77 9.28 27.83
C LEU A 470 -1.72 8.72 26.76
N MET A 471 -1.23 7.79 25.92
CA MET A 471 -2.07 7.11 24.92
C MET A 471 -3.14 6.21 25.55
N GLU A 472 -2.82 5.53 26.65
CA GLU A 472 -3.81 4.73 27.37
C GLU A 472 -4.91 5.60 27.98
N CYS A 473 -4.55 6.73 28.59
CA CYS A 473 -5.50 7.73 29.09
C CYS A 473 -6.40 8.27 27.98
N GLN A 474 -5.81 8.61 26.82
CA GLN A 474 -6.51 9.03 25.61
C GLN A 474 -7.55 8.00 25.16
N ARG A 475 -7.17 6.72 25.07
CA ARG A 475 -8.07 5.63 24.68
C ARG A 475 -9.20 5.43 25.70
N LYS A 476 -8.86 5.34 26.99
CA LYS A 476 -9.84 5.08 28.06
C LYS A 476 -10.90 6.17 28.17
N ARG A 477 -10.53 7.43 27.92
CA ARG A 477 -11.44 8.59 28.00
C ARG A 477 -12.13 8.92 26.68
N HIS A 478 -11.77 8.25 25.58
CA HIS A 478 -12.26 8.56 24.23
C HIS A 478 -12.11 10.04 23.82
N VAL A 479 -11.02 10.68 24.24
CA VAL A 479 -10.70 12.08 23.89
C VAL A 479 -9.55 12.17 22.88
N PRO A 480 -9.37 13.29 22.17
CA PRO A 480 -8.18 13.56 21.36
C PRO A 480 -6.90 13.52 22.20
N LEU A 481 -5.78 13.05 21.61
CA LEU A 481 -4.49 13.03 22.31
C LEU A 481 -4.04 14.43 22.72
N PHE A 482 -4.32 15.45 21.91
CA PHE A 482 -3.95 16.83 22.21
C PHE A 482 -4.55 17.32 23.52
N ASP A 483 -5.81 17.01 23.80
CA ASP A 483 -6.50 17.44 25.02
C ASP A 483 -5.87 16.83 26.27
N VAL A 484 -5.42 15.57 26.17
CA VAL A 484 -4.65 14.90 27.24
C VAL A 484 -3.30 15.59 27.45
N LEU A 485 -2.63 16.01 26.37
CA LEU A 485 -1.35 16.73 26.44
C LEU A 485 -1.52 18.13 27.03
N VAL A 486 -2.61 18.84 26.72
CA VAL A 486 -2.93 20.14 27.32
C VAL A 486 -3.14 20.00 28.83
N GLN A 487 -3.87 18.96 29.27
CA GLN A 487 -4.05 18.65 30.70
C GLN A 487 -2.72 18.27 31.37
N ALA A 488 -1.89 17.47 30.69
CA ALA A 488 -0.55 17.12 31.15
C ALA A 488 0.37 18.35 31.30
N ALA A 489 0.27 19.31 30.38
CA ALA A 489 1.04 20.54 30.41
C ALA A 489 0.59 21.49 31.55
N SER A 490 -0.71 21.47 31.89
CA SER A 490 -1.33 22.34 32.89
C SER A 490 -1.37 21.79 34.32
N ALA A 491 -0.62 20.72 34.62
CA ALA A 491 -0.60 19.97 35.89
C ALA A 491 -0.29 20.77 37.20
N ALA A 492 -0.33 22.10 37.16
CA ALA A 492 -0.43 22.97 38.33
C ALA A 492 -1.87 23.08 38.90
N ASP A 493 -2.89 22.65 38.15
CA ASP A 493 -4.29 22.74 38.58
C ASP A 493 -4.76 21.42 39.26
N PRO A 494 -5.15 21.42 40.55
CA PRO A 494 -5.50 20.20 41.29
C PRO A 494 -6.80 19.49 40.83
N SER A 495 -7.56 20.10 39.92
CA SER A 495 -8.79 19.53 39.33
C SER A 495 -8.56 18.75 38.02
N SER A 496 -7.36 18.83 37.43
CA SER A 496 -6.97 18.18 36.17
C SER A 496 -6.00 17.00 36.36
N SER A 497 -6.08 16.30 37.49
CA SER A 497 -5.13 15.24 37.84
C SER A 497 -5.19 14.06 36.85
N LEU A 498 -4.13 13.90 36.05
CA LEU A 498 -3.87 12.67 35.32
C LEU A 498 -3.79 11.50 36.32
N PRO A 499 -4.23 10.29 35.92
CA PRO A 499 -4.20 9.11 36.80
C PRO A 499 -2.78 8.58 37.09
N PHE A 500 -1.74 9.22 36.57
CA PHE A 500 -0.33 8.85 36.74
C PHE A 500 0.54 10.10 36.82
N ALA A 501 1.70 9.97 37.47
CA ALA A 501 2.68 11.04 37.59
C ALA A 501 3.57 11.11 36.34
N LEU A 502 3.82 12.34 35.86
CA LEU A 502 4.79 12.64 34.82
C LEU A 502 6.13 13.01 35.46
N ASP A 503 7.24 12.50 34.94
CA ASP A 503 8.56 12.97 35.34
C ASP A 503 8.81 14.40 34.84
N ALA A 504 9.70 15.14 35.51
CA ALA A 504 9.94 16.56 35.22
C ALA A 504 10.40 16.82 33.77
N ALA A 505 11.17 15.90 33.18
CA ALA A 505 11.66 16.04 31.81
C ALA A 505 10.52 15.84 30.79
N SER A 506 9.70 14.79 30.98
CA SER A 506 8.51 14.57 30.14
C SER A 506 7.49 15.72 30.27
N THR A 507 7.29 16.27 31.47
CA THR A 507 6.41 17.44 31.67
C THR A 507 6.91 18.65 30.89
N ALA A 508 8.20 18.98 30.97
CA ALA A 508 8.78 20.08 30.22
C ALA A 508 8.72 19.86 28.69
N ALA A 509 8.92 18.61 28.24
CA ALA A 509 8.81 18.24 26.83
C ALA A 509 7.37 18.42 26.31
N VAL A 510 6.38 17.94 27.07
CA VAL A 510 4.95 18.09 26.74
C VAL A 510 4.54 19.56 26.73
N GLN A 511 4.98 20.36 27.72
CA GLN A 511 4.73 21.81 27.75
C GLN A 511 5.32 22.54 26.53
N SER A 512 6.55 22.20 26.16
CA SER A 512 7.22 22.78 24.98
C SER A 512 6.47 22.43 23.69
N PHE A 513 6.06 21.16 23.55
CA PHE A 513 5.27 20.69 22.41
C PHE A 513 3.91 21.39 22.32
N VAL A 514 3.15 21.42 23.42
CA VAL A 514 1.82 22.07 23.47
C VAL A 514 1.94 23.54 23.10
N THR A 515 2.92 24.25 23.64
CA THR A 515 3.15 25.67 23.34
C THR A 515 3.39 25.91 21.84
N VAL A 516 4.28 25.12 21.22
CA VAL A 516 4.58 25.27 19.79
C VAL A 516 3.40 24.85 18.92
N PHE A 517 2.73 23.74 19.26
CA PHE A 517 1.61 23.23 18.47
C PHE A 517 0.40 24.16 18.54
N SER A 518 0.04 24.67 19.73
CA SER A 518 -1.06 25.65 19.88
C SER A 518 -0.80 26.92 19.07
N HIS A 519 0.43 27.43 19.06
CA HIS A 519 0.78 28.59 18.26
C HIS A 519 0.62 28.34 16.75
N LEU A 520 1.05 27.17 16.26
CA LEU A 520 0.87 26.78 14.86
C LEU A 520 -0.60 26.53 14.51
N GLN A 521 -1.40 26.07 15.47
CA GLN A 521 -2.84 25.87 15.32
C GLN A 521 -3.57 27.20 15.12
N GLU A 522 -3.22 28.25 15.87
CA GLU A 522 -3.74 29.61 15.68
C GLU A 522 -3.40 30.17 14.29
N GLN A 523 -2.23 29.82 13.75
CA GLN A 523 -1.75 30.26 12.44
C GLN A 523 -2.26 29.39 11.28
N SER A 524 -2.90 28.25 11.53
CA SER A 524 -3.28 27.27 10.51
C SER A 524 -4.21 27.80 9.41
N MET A 525 -4.93 28.89 9.72
CA MET A 525 -5.89 29.56 8.83
C MET A 525 -5.37 30.89 8.25
N THR A 526 -4.22 31.38 8.70
CA THR A 526 -3.69 32.70 8.32
C THR A 526 -2.36 32.59 7.60
N SER A 527 -1.53 31.63 7.97
CA SER A 527 -0.26 31.32 7.32
C SER A 527 -0.43 30.27 6.23
N THR A 528 0.52 30.27 5.29
CA THR A 528 0.59 29.23 4.27
C THR A 528 1.14 27.92 4.84
N CYS A 529 0.86 26.78 4.20
CA CYS A 529 1.40 25.49 4.66
C CYS A 529 2.93 25.48 4.73
N LEU A 530 3.61 26.11 3.77
CA LEU A 530 5.07 26.20 3.74
C LEU A 530 5.62 27.09 4.87
N GLU A 531 4.94 28.19 5.20
CA GLU A 531 5.30 29.05 6.34
C GLU A 531 5.17 28.32 7.67
N LEU A 532 4.11 27.52 7.84
CA LEU A 532 3.90 26.72 9.05
C LEU A 532 4.99 25.66 9.22
N LEU A 533 5.35 24.97 8.13
CA LEU A 533 6.44 24.01 8.13
C LEU A 533 7.78 24.68 8.48
N HIS A 534 8.09 25.81 7.84
CA HIS A 534 9.29 26.58 8.14
C HIS A 534 9.32 27.02 9.62
N THR A 535 8.21 27.55 10.12
CA THR A 535 8.07 28.01 11.51
C THR A 535 8.24 26.86 12.49
N PHE A 536 7.68 25.69 12.20
CA PHE A 536 7.86 24.48 13.01
C PHE A 536 9.32 24.06 13.09
N PHE A 537 9.99 23.84 11.95
CA PHE A 537 11.40 23.40 11.93
C PHE A 537 12.35 24.44 12.53
N SER A 538 12.02 25.73 12.41
CA SER A 538 12.78 26.81 13.06
C SER A 538 12.61 26.77 14.59
N LYS A 539 11.37 26.67 15.10
CA LYS A 539 11.09 26.63 16.55
C LYS A 539 11.58 25.34 17.22
N THR A 540 11.65 24.22 16.49
CA THR A 540 12.23 22.96 17.00
C THR A 540 13.75 22.91 16.89
N GLY A 541 14.41 23.89 16.27
CA GLY A 541 15.86 23.90 16.06
C GLY A 541 16.37 22.85 15.06
N GLN A 542 15.47 22.19 14.33
CA GLN A 542 15.82 21.17 13.33
C GLN A 542 16.26 21.78 11.98
N LEU A 543 15.91 23.05 11.74
CA LEU A 543 16.17 23.72 10.45
C LEU A 543 17.66 23.86 10.14
N ASP A 544 18.52 24.16 11.12
CA ASP A 544 19.95 24.42 10.88
C ASP A 544 20.68 23.15 10.38
N SER A 545 20.37 22.00 10.96
CA SER A 545 20.88 20.69 10.55
C SER A 545 20.45 20.34 9.11
N LEU A 546 19.23 20.71 8.72
CA LEU A 546 18.70 20.45 7.38
C LEU A 546 19.30 21.41 6.33
N LEU A 547 19.63 22.64 6.70
CA LEU A 547 20.24 23.62 5.80
C LEU A 547 21.74 23.41 5.62
N SER A 548 22.43 22.86 6.62
CA SER A 548 23.87 22.61 6.61
C SER A 548 24.16 21.13 6.97
N PRO A 549 23.92 20.19 6.03
CA PRO A 549 24.07 18.76 6.29
C PRO A 549 25.52 18.38 6.60
N SER A 550 25.72 17.55 7.62
CA SER A 550 27.04 17.11 8.08
C SER A 550 27.43 15.70 7.61
N SER A 551 26.45 14.93 7.15
CA SER A 551 26.56 13.55 6.66
C SER A 551 25.78 13.34 5.36
N GLU A 552 26.01 12.22 4.66
CA GLU A 552 25.22 11.83 3.49
C GLU A 552 23.75 11.61 3.84
N ASP A 553 23.46 11.04 5.01
CA ASP A 553 22.09 10.84 5.50
C ASP A 553 21.38 12.18 5.77
N ASP A 554 22.08 13.17 6.35
CA ASP A 554 21.54 14.52 6.54
C ASP A 554 21.26 15.19 5.19
N ALA A 555 22.17 15.03 4.22
CA ALA A 555 22.00 15.59 2.87
C ALA A 555 20.79 14.96 2.17
N ALA A 556 20.63 13.64 2.26
CA ALA A 556 19.46 12.94 1.72
C ALA A 556 18.16 13.39 2.40
N ALA A 557 18.16 13.57 3.74
CA ALA A 557 17.01 14.07 4.47
C ALA A 557 16.63 15.51 4.07
N SER A 558 17.64 16.38 3.85
CA SER A 558 17.47 17.75 3.36
C SER A 558 16.86 17.78 1.96
N GLN A 559 17.39 16.98 1.04
CA GLN A 559 16.83 16.83 -0.31
C GLN A 559 15.39 16.31 -0.28
N ALA A 560 15.11 15.32 0.57
CA ALA A 560 13.77 14.75 0.71
C ALA A 560 12.76 15.77 1.24
N LEU A 561 13.15 16.58 2.22
CA LEU A 561 12.30 17.65 2.74
C LEU A 561 12.07 18.76 1.70
N ALA A 562 13.10 19.14 0.96
CA ALA A 562 12.99 20.14 -0.10
C ALA A 562 12.03 19.66 -1.21
N ALA A 563 12.15 18.40 -1.63
CA ALA A 563 11.20 17.77 -2.54
C ALA A 563 9.78 17.75 -1.95
N TYR A 564 9.63 17.51 -0.64
CA TYR A 564 8.33 17.54 0.01
C TYR A 564 7.71 18.93 -0.02
N PHE A 565 8.51 19.98 0.19
CA PHE A 565 8.06 21.36 0.10
C PHE A 565 7.58 21.72 -1.32
N GLN A 566 8.24 21.19 -2.37
CA GLN A 566 7.75 21.34 -3.74
C GLN A 566 6.36 20.71 -3.90
N VAL A 567 6.17 19.48 -3.41
CA VAL A 567 4.86 18.81 -3.43
C VAL A 567 3.80 19.60 -2.66
N VAL A 568 4.13 20.17 -1.50
CA VAL A 568 3.22 21.04 -0.73
C VAL A 568 2.87 22.30 -1.51
N GLY A 569 3.84 22.96 -2.14
CA GLY A 569 3.60 24.14 -2.98
C GLY A 569 2.74 23.83 -4.21
N ASP A 570 2.95 22.67 -4.84
CA ASP A 570 2.10 22.17 -5.93
C ASP A 570 0.67 21.88 -5.44
N ALA A 571 0.54 21.25 -4.28
CA ALA A 571 -0.73 20.98 -3.64
C ALA A 571 -1.52 22.27 -3.34
N GLN A 572 -0.86 23.33 -2.87
CA GLN A 572 -1.50 24.63 -2.64
C GLN A 572 -2.06 25.22 -3.93
N ARG A 573 -1.29 25.16 -5.03
CA ARG A 573 -1.75 25.61 -6.35
C ARG A 573 -2.94 24.79 -6.85
N THR A 574 -2.88 23.46 -6.75
CA THR A 574 -3.93 22.56 -7.22
C THR A 574 -5.22 22.69 -6.39
N ALA A 575 -5.10 22.81 -5.06
CA ALA A 575 -6.23 23.02 -4.17
C ALA A 575 -6.82 24.45 -4.25
N LYS A 576 -6.16 25.37 -4.97
CA LYS A 576 -6.50 26.81 -5.03
C LYS A 576 -6.63 27.45 -3.65
N SER A 577 -5.85 26.97 -2.69
CA SER A 577 -5.84 27.43 -1.31
C SER A 577 -4.47 27.17 -0.70
N GLU A 578 -4.00 28.10 0.12
CA GLU A 578 -2.69 28.02 0.75
C GLU A 578 -2.73 27.43 2.16
N HIS A 579 -3.94 27.23 2.70
CA HIS A 579 -4.17 26.91 4.11
C HIS A 579 -4.39 25.42 4.36
N VAL A 580 -4.04 25.00 5.59
CA VAL A 580 -3.96 23.60 6.00
C VAL A 580 -5.24 22.78 5.76
N PRO A 581 -6.46 23.26 6.09
CA PRO A 581 -7.67 22.44 5.98
C PRO A 581 -7.99 21.95 4.57
N PHE A 582 -7.55 22.70 3.55
CA PHE A 582 -7.81 22.36 2.15
C PHE A 582 -6.65 21.59 1.51
N VAL A 583 -5.42 21.88 1.95
CA VAL A 583 -4.20 21.30 1.39
C VAL A 583 -3.90 19.93 1.99
N ALA A 584 -4.05 19.76 3.31
CA ALA A 584 -3.71 18.51 3.99
C ALA A 584 -4.55 17.30 3.51
N PRO A 585 -5.87 17.42 3.28
CA PRO A 585 -6.64 16.31 2.69
C PRO A 585 -6.16 15.93 1.29
N TYR A 586 -5.76 16.92 0.46
CA TYR A 586 -5.20 16.64 -0.85
C TYR A 586 -3.84 15.93 -0.75
N LEU A 587 -2.97 16.35 0.17
CA LEU A 587 -1.71 15.67 0.44
C LEU A 587 -1.93 14.22 0.94
N GLN A 588 -2.97 13.98 1.74
CA GLN A 588 -3.35 12.63 2.17
C GLN A 588 -3.78 11.78 0.97
N LEU A 589 -4.62 12.34 0.08
CA LEU A 589 -5.02 11.66 -1.16
C LEU A 589 -3.83 11.37 -2.07
N LEU A 590 -2.89 12.30 -2.22
CA LEU A 590 -1.67 12.06 -2.98
C LEU A 590 -0.85 10.92 -2.39
N TRP A 591 -0.69 10.88 -1.07
CA TRP A 591 0.05 9.82 -0.37
C TRP A 591 -0.63 8.44 -0.48
N GLU A 592 -1.95 8.40 -0.41
CA GLU A 592 -2.73 7.16 -0.57
C GLU A 592 -2.72 6.64 -2.02
N ASN A 593 -2.76 7.55 -3.00
CA ASN A 593 -2.76 7.22 -4.43
C ASN A 593 -1.34 7.10 -5.02
N GLY A 594 -0.31 7.41 -4.26
CA GLY A 594 1.08 7.33 -4.67
C GLY A 594 2.00 7.42 -3.46
N ARG A 595 2.98 6.50 -3.36
CA ARG A 595 4.12 6.77 -2.49
C ARG A 595 4.69 8.13 -2.95
N MET A 596 4.82 9.12 -2.08
CA MET A 596 5.51 10.36 -2.45
C MET A 596 6.98 10.00 -2.57
N LEU A 597 7.41 9.85 -3.81
CA LEU A 597 8.72 9.37 -4.18
C LEU A 597 9.65 10.55 -4.38
N MET A 598 10.93 10.34 -4.08
CA MET A 598 11.98 11.30 -4.39
C MET A 598 11.91 11.65 -5.88
N PRO A 599 12.14 12.93 -6.25
CA PRO A 599 12.32 13.31 -7.64
C PRO A 599 13.37 12.41 -8.29
N LYS A 600 13.13 12.01 -9.53
CA LYS A 600 14.08 11.17 -10.26
C LYS A 600 15.34 11.99 -10.52
N GLU A 601 16.48 11.54 -10.01
CA GLU A 601 17.77 12.07 -10.44
C GLU A 601 18.08 11.50 -11.83
N ASP A 602 18.11 12.39 -12.81
CA ASP A 602 18.26 12.05 -14.23
C ASP A 602 19.74 12.07 -14.68
N ASP A 603 20.67 12.50 -13.81
CA ASP A 603 22.11 12.70 -14.09
C ASP A 603 23.03 11.70 -13.37
N VAL A 604 22.50 10.64 -12.75
CA VAL A 604 23.35 9.65 -12.08
C VAL A 604 24.09 8.85 -13.14
N GLU A 605 25.39 9.12 -13.32
CA GLU A 605 26.30 8.20 -14.01
C GLU A 605 26.12 6.84 -13.33
N ALA A 606 25.66 5.83 -14.08
CA ALA A 606 25.43 4.49 -13.55
C ALA A 606 26.74 4.01 -12.90
N GLY A 607 26.79 4.00 -11.58
CA GLY A 607 27.97 3.54 -10.84
C GLY A 607 28.21 2.05 -11.09
N ARG A 608 29.29 1.53 -10.52
CA ARG A 608 29.76 0.16 -10.76
C ARG A 608 28.65 -0.88 -10.57
N VAL A 609 27.81 -0.71 -9.55
CA VAL A 609 26.73 -1.63 -9.21
C VAL A 609 25.38 -0.94 -9.31
N LEU A 610 24.51 -1.43 -10.20
CA LEU A 610 23.16 -0.91 -10.39
C LEU A 610 22.12 -1.92 -9.89
N VAL A 611 21.24 -1.52 -8.99
CA VAL A 611 20.12 -2.35 -8.50
C VAL A 611 18.80 -1.77 -9.02
N LEU A 612 17.95 -2.59 -9.62
CA LEU A 612 16.68 -2.16 -10.20
C LEU A 612 15.66 -3.29 -10.24
N SER A 613 14.36 -2.97 -10.32
CA SER A 613 13.34 -4.00 -10.57
C SER A 613 13.22 -4.31 -12.07
N ILE A 614 12.66 -5.47 -12.43
CA ILE A 614 12.31 -5.81 -13.84
C ILE A 614 11.52 -4.68 -14.51
N ARG A 615 10.56 -4.08 -13.79
CA ARG A 615 9.71 -2.99 -14.31
C ARG A 615 10.54 -1.74 -14.66
N THR A 616 11.49 -1.37 -13.83
CA THR A 616 12.37 -0.22 -14.06
C THR A 616 13.41 -0.53 -15.14
N ALA A 617 13.88 -1.78 -15.20
CA ALA A 617 14.80 -2.29 -16.21
C ALA A 617 14.20 -2.32 -17.63
N GLU A 618 12.88 -2.53 -17.73
CA GLU A 618 12.16 -2.39 -19.00
C GLU A 618 12.04 -0.92 -19.45
N ALA A 619 11.85 0.00 -18.50
CA ALA A 619 11.62 1.41 -18.78
C ALA A 619 12.92 2.20 -19.00
N ARG A 620 14.04 1.75 -18.44
CA ARG A 620 15.35 2.39 -18.55
C ARG A 620 16.36 1.44 -19.18
N HIS A 621 17.09 1.95 -20.15
CA HIS A 621 18.17 1.21 -20.77
C HIS A 621 19.34 1.06 -19.78
N PHE A 622 19.85 -0.16 -19.65
CA PHE A 622 21.08 -0.46 -18.91
C PHE A 622 21.87 -1.54 -19.68
N SER A 623 23.18 -1.60 -19.43
CA SER A 623 24.06 -2.67 -19.87
C SER A 623 25.11 -2.89 -18.79
N ALA A 624 25.41 -4.16 -18.50
CA ALA A 624 26.38 -4.54 -17.48
C ALA A 624 27.18 -5.78 -17.93
N ASP A 625 28.38 -5.96 -17.40
CA ASP A 625 29.18 -7.14 -17.69
C ASP A 625 28.51 -8.38 -17.09
N THR A 626 28.12 -8.29 -15.80
CA THR A 626 27.34 -9.32 -15.11
C THR A 626 25.93 -8.82 -14.78
N VAL A 627 24.90 -9.63 -15.08
CA VAL A 627 23.50 -9.36 -14.67
C VAL A 627 23.01 -10.45 -13.73
N VAL A 628 22.56 -10.06 -12.53
CA VAL A 628 21.99 -10.95 -11.52
C VAL A 628 20.48 -10.75 -11.47
N PHE A 629 19.69 -11.76 -11.86
CA PHE A 629 18.24 -11.76 -11.71
C PHE A 629 17.86 -12.37 -10.35
N ALA A 630 17.43 -11.52 -9.43
CA ALA A 630 17.12 -11.87 -8.05
C ALA A 630 15.63 -12.22 -7.86
N GLY A 631 15.33 -13.22 -7.01
CA GLY A 631 13.98 -13.58 -6.61
C GLY A 631 13.13 -14.21 -7.72
N MET A 632 13.72 -14.94 -8.66
CA MET A 632 13.07 -15.46 -9.88
C MET A 632 12.19 -16.70 -9.63
N THR A 633 11.23 -16.57 -8.72
CA THR A 633 10.19 -17.56 -8.41
C THR A 633 8.98 -17.38 -9.32
N ASP A 634 8.18 -18.43 -9.50
CA ASP A 634 6.97 -18.36 -10.35
C ASP A 634 5.92 -17.35 -9.84
N LYS A 635 5.93 -17.08 -8.52
CA LYS A 635 5.06 -16.07 -7.89
C LYS A 635 5.53 -14.63 -8.16
N ALA A 636 6.83 -14.38 -8.17
CA ALA A 636 7.38 -13.05 -8.41
C ALA A 636 7.46 -12.72 -9.91
N PHE A 637 7.93 -13.67 -10.73
CA PHE A 637 8.00 -13.52 -12.19
C PHE A 637 7.74 -14.84 -12.89
N PRO A 638 6.74 -14.96 -13.78
CA PRO A 638 5.87 -13.90 -14.31
C PRO A 638 4.75 -13.47 -13.35
N GLY A 639 4.61 -14.16 -12.21
CA GLY A 639 3.58 -13.90 -11.23
C GLY A 639 2.16 -14.13 -11.72
N ARG A 640 1.21 -13.60 -10.95
CA ARG A 640 -0.21 -13.60 -11.35
C ARG A 640 -0.39 -12.61 -12.48
N LYS A 641 -1.11 -13.01 -13.54
CA LYS A 641 -1.53 -12.08 -14.59
C LYS A 641 -2.24 -10.90 -13.90
N PRO A 642 -1.80 -9.64 -14.13
CA PRO A 642 -2.50 -8.48 -13.60
C PRO A 642 -3.97 -8.56 -13.98
N ARG A 643 -4.86 -8.26 -13.02
CA ARG A 643 -6.28 -8.17 -13.30
C ARG A 643 -6.47 -7.02 -14.29
N GLU A 644 -6.81 -7.35 -15.54
CA GLU A 644 -7.22 -6.33 -16.50
C GLU A 644 -8.45 -5.62 -15.92
N SER A 645 -8.49 -4.29 -15.98
CA SER A 645 -9.67 -3.53 -15.61
C SER A 645 -10.86 -4.14 -16.34
N SER A 646 -11.94 -4.46 -15.61
CA SER A 646 -13.14 -5.02 -16.22
C SER A 646 -13.67 -4.12 -17.32
N LEU A 647 -13.41 -2.82 -17.25
CA LEU A 647 -13.83 -1.83 -18.24
C LEU A 647 -13.07 -1.96 -19.56
N ILE A 648 -11.78 -2.31 -19.53
CA ILE A 648 -11.03 -2.57 -20.76
C ILE A 648 -11.56 -3.81 -21.46
N SER A 649 -11.91 -4.85 -20.69
CA SER A 649 -12.50 -6.06 -21.27
C SER A 649 -13.88 -5.82 -21.91
N THR A 650 -14.56 -4.73 -21.53
CA THR A 650 -15.82 -4.32 -22.15
C THR A 650 -15.64 -3.43 -23.37
N LEU A 651 -14.41 -3.03 -23.75
CA LEU A 651 -14.23 -2.22 -24.96
C LEU A 651 -14.60 -3.03 -26.21
N PRO A 652 -15.47 -2.50 -27.07
CA PRO A 652 -15.74 -3.07 -28.38
C PRO A 652 -14.43 -3.21 -29.16
N THR A 653 -14.08 -4.42 -29.59
CA THR A 653 -12.84 -4.61 -30.32
C THR A 653 -12.85 -3.78 -31.60
N ALA A 654 -13.98 -3.65 -32.31
CA ALA A 654 -14.11 -2.78 -33.49
C ALA A 654 -13.72 -1.30 -33.26
N LEU A 655 -13.82 -0.75 -32.05
CA LEU A 655 -13.37 0.61 -31.74
C LEU A 655 -11.84 0.70 -31.66
N VAL A 656 -11.19 -0.35 -31.17
CA VAL A 656 -9.73 -0.44 -31.04
C VAL A 656 -9.09 -1.04 -32.30
N GLU A 657 -9.77 -1.96 -32.98
CA GLU A 657 -9.38 -2.73 -34.16
C GLU A 657 -9.74 -2.05 -35.48
N SER A 658 -10.64 -1.05 -35.48
CA SER A 658 -10.62 -0.02 -36.53
C SER A 658 -9.30 0.78 -36.54
N SER A 659 -8.45 0.55 -35.52
CA SER A 659 -7.03 0.88 -35.48
C SER A 659 -6.13 -0.37 -35.35
N TRP A 660 -6.33 -1.36 -36.22
CA TRP A 660 -5.38 -2.42 -36.61
C TRP A 660 -5.01 -3.52 -35.58
N THR A 661 -5.19 -4.78 -36.02
CA THR A 661 -4.81 -6.10 -35.44
C THR A 661 -5.88 -6.87 -34.64
N HIS A 662 -5.95 -8.18 -34.88
CA HIS A 662 -7.04 -9.13 -34.61
C HIS A 662 -7.16 -9.63 -33.15
N ALA A 663 -8.40 -9.77 -32.67
CA ALA A 663 -8.80 -10.30 -31.38
C ALA A 663 -8.59 -11.81 -31.22
N THR A 664 -8.11 -12.22 -30.05
CA THR A 664 -7.93 -13.61 -29.65
C THR A 664 -8.60 -13.91 -28.29
N SER A 665 -9.11 -15.14 -28.16
CA SER A 665 -9.91 -15.68 -27.05
C SER A 665 -9.23 -15.70 -25.66
N SER A 666 -9.96 -16.00 -24.58
CA SER A 666 -9.46 -15.97 -23.19
C SER A 666 -8.33 -16.95 -22.86
N VAL A 667 -8.26 -18.11 -23.53
CA VAL A 667 -7.16 -19.09 -23.39
C VAL A 667 -5.87 -18.56 -24.03
N THR A 668 -6.01 -17.81 -25.12
CA THR A 668 -4.93 -17.06 -25.78
C THR A 668 -4.36 -15.96 -24.89
N LYS A 669 -5.20 -15.27 -24.10
CA LYS A 669 -4.77 -14.16 -23.23
C LYS A 669 -3.76 -14.52 -22.12
N ARG A 670 -3.76 -15.76 -21.60
CA ARG A 670 -2.75 -16.22 -20.64
C ARG A 670 -1.45 -16.60 -21.34
N LYS A 671 -1.55 -17.23 -22.50
CA LYS A 671 -0.40 -17.54 -23.36
C LYS A 671 0.31 -16.25 -23.81
N GLU A 672 -0.44 -15.27 -24.30
CA GLU A 672 0.06 -13.93 -24.66
C GLU A 672 0.78 -13.23 -23.51
N PHE A 673 0.21 -13.26 -22.30
CA PHE A 673 0.89 -12.71 -21.12
C PHE A 673 2.22 -13.40 -20.85
N LEU A 674 2.25 -14.74 -20.91
CA LEU A 674 3.49 -15.50 -20.71
C LEU A 674 4.51 -15.23 -21.83
N ASP A 675 4.05 -15.13 -23.08
CA ASP A 675 4.91 -14.85 -24.23
C ASP A 675 5.49 -13.42 -24.14
N THR A 676 4.69 -12.46 -23.66
CA THR A 676 5.16 -11.10 -23.35
C THR A 676 6.22 -11.13 -22.24
N CYS A 677 6.03 -11.92 -21.18
CA CYS A 677 7.05 -12.07 -20.12
C CYS A 677 8.32 -12.77 -20.62
N LYS A 678 8.22 -13.77 -21.50
CA LYS A 678 9.38 -14.41 -22.14
C LYS A 678 10.18 -13.41 -22.97
N GLU A 679 9.47 -12.60 -23.76
CA GLU A 679 10.08 -11.56 -24.59
C GLU A 679 10.81 -10.52 -23.71
N ARG A 680 10.16 -10.06 -22.63
CA ARG A 680 10.76 -9.14 -21.65
C ARG A 680 12.03 -9.70 -21.04
N LEU A 681 11.98 -10.91 -20.49
CA LEU A 681 13.16 -11.53 -19.88
C LEU A 681 14.27 -11.70 -20.91
N SER A 682 13.94 -12.18 -22.11
CA SER A 682 14.91 -12.33 -23.20
C SER A 682 15.58 -11.01 -23.56
N HIS A 683 14.84 -9.90 -23.64
CA HIS A 683 15.43 -8.58 -23.85
C HIS A 683 16.38 -8.15 -22.72
N LEU A 684 16.00 -8.39 -21.46
CA LEU A 684 16.82 -8.05 -20.30
C LEU A 684 18.09 -8.90 -20.22
N MET A 685 18.04 -10.18 -20.62
CA MET A 685 19.23 -11.03 -20.70
C MET A 685 20.27 -10.50 -21.69
N LEU A 686 19.81 -9.92 -22.81
CA LEU A 686 20.68 -9.35 -23.84
C LEU A 686 21.38 -8.03 -23.40
N CYS A 687 21.03 -7.49 -22.23
CA CYS A 687 21.76 -6.37 -21.61
C CYS A 687 23.06 -6.81 -20.90
N ALA A 688 23.22 -8.12 -20.64
CA ALA A 688 24.42 -8.70 -20.06
C ALA A 688 25.51 -8.92 -21.12
N LYS A 689 26.76 -8.50 -20.86
CA LYS A 689 27.86 -8.72 -21.80
C LYS A 689 28.48 -10.11 -21.66
N THR A 690 28.79 -10.53 -20.43
CA THR A 690 29.61 -11.73 -20.16
C THR A 690 28.87 -12.79 -19.35
N ARG A 691 28.15 -12.41 -18.29
CA ARG A 691 27.61 -13.38 -17.31
C ARG A 691 26.18 -13.06 -16.87
N ILE A 692 25.41 -14.11 -16.61
CA ILE A 692 24.07 -14.04 -16.01
C ILE A 692 23.99 -14.99 -14.81
N VAL A 693 23.43 -14.51 -13.71
CA VAL A 693 23.13 -15.30 -12.52
C VAL A 693 21.64 -15.22 -12.24
N PHE A 694 20.98 -16.35 -12.05
CA PHE A 694 19.60 -16.41 -11.60
C PHE A 694 19.54 -16.96 -10.17
N THR A 695 18.78 -16.32 -9.29
CA THR A 695 18.54 -16.78 -7.92
C THR A 695 17.04 -16.92 -7.65
N ALA A 696 16.68 -17.90 -6.82
CA ALA A 696 15.32 -18.08 -6.33
C ALA A 696 15.33 -18.71 -4.93
N SER A 697 14.44 -18.26 -4.04
CA SER A 697 14.30 -18.78 -2.68
C SER A 697 12.88 -19.24 -2.35
N GLY A 698 12.77 -20.26 -1.49
CA GLY A 698 11.53 -20.68 -0.81
C GLY A 698 10.42 -21.32 -1.65
N ASP A 699 10.34 -21.02 -2.95
CA ASP A 699 9.26 -21.43 -3.85
C ASP A 699 9.80 -22.09 -5.14
N THR A 700 8.89 -22.64 -5.96
CA THR A 700 9.23 -23.15 -7.30
C THR A 700 9.83 -22.05 -8.18
N PRO A 701 10.97 -22.30 -8.85
CA PRO A 701 11.55 -21.38 -9.81
C PRO A 701 10.56 -20.98 -10.91
N SER A 702 10.78 -19.81 -11.50
CA SER A 702 9.95 -19.29 -12.57
C SER A 702 9.77 -20.28 -13.72
N ARG A 703 8.51 -20.51 -14.15
CA ARG A 703 8.22 -21.33 -15.34
C ARG A 703 8.84 -20.80 -16.63
N ILE A 704 9.18 -19.51 -16.67
CA ILE A 704 9.82 -18.87 -17.83
C ILE A 704 11.32 -19.18 -17.86
N VAL A 705 11.96 -19.26 -16.69
CA VAL A 705 13.38 -19.57 -16.55
C VAL A 705 13.62 -21.08 -16.49
N ALA A 706 12.58 -21.90 -16.29
CA ALA A 706 12.66 -23.36 -16.22
C ALA A 706 13.52 -24.03 -17.31
N PRO A 707 13.52 -23.60 -18.60
CA PRO A 707 14.42 -24.17 -19.61
C PRO A 707 15.91 -24.04 -19.28
N LEU A 708 16.29 -23.01 -18.50
CA LEU A 708 17.66 -22.75 -18.02
C LEU A 708 17.90 -23.29 -16.59
N TRP A 709 16.87 -23.76 -15.89
CA TRP A 709 16.90 -24.13 -14.47
C TRP A 709 17.02 -25.65 -14.24
N GLN A 710 17.85 -26.34 -15.02
CA GLN A 710 17.91 -27.81 -15.00
C GLN A 710 18.82 -28.36 -13.89
N SER A 711 19.89 -27.66 -13.52
CA SER A 711 20.86 -28.10 -12.51
C SER A 711 21.31 -26.92 -11.63
N PRO A 712 20.40 -26.36 -10.82
CA PRO A 712 20.74 -25.25 -9.95
C PRO A 712 21.68 -25.69 -8.83
N THR A 713 22.56 -24.78 -8.42
CA THR A 713 23.35 -24.96 -7.20
C THR A 713 22.42 -24.79 -6.01
N LEU A 714 22.29 -25.82 -5.19
CA LEU A 714 21.43 -25.81 -4.00
C LEU A 714 22.21 -25.28 -2.79
N HIS A 715 21.68 -24.26 -2.13
CA HIS A 715 22.21 -23.69 -0.90
C HIS A 715 21.29 -24.04 0.28
N PRO A 716 21.72 -24.90 1.21
CA PRO A 716 20.93 -25.28 2.38
C PRO A 716 20.83 -24.12 3.39
N ALA A 717 19.79 -24.14 4.22
CA ALA A 717 19.58 -23.12 5.24
C ALA A 717 20.77 -23.06 6.18
N ALA A 718 21.31 -21.86 6.40
CA ALA A 718 22.22 -21.64 7.51
C ALA A 718 21.48 -21.98 8.80
N SER A 719 21.94 -22.99 9.53
CA SER A 719 21.31 -23.49 10.76
C SER A 719 21.37 -22.43 11.86
N SER A 720 20.45 -21.47 11.85
CA SER A 720 20.20 -20.56 12.96
C SER A 720 19.14 -21.15 13.89
N SER A 721 19.38 -22.37 14.38
CA SER A 721 18.68 -22.88 15.55
C SER A 721 19.26 -22.17 16.78
N LYS A 722 18.77 -20.97 17.08
CA LYS A 722 18.66 -20.52 18.46
C LYS A 722 17.21 -20.71 18.87
N THR A 723 16.83 -21.96 19.09
CA THR A 723 15.67 -22.27 19.93
C THR A 723 15.98 -21.72 21.31
N ILE A 724 15.41 -20.57 21.63
CA ILE A 724 15.37 -20.07 23.00
C ILE A 724 14.51 -21.06 23.78
N HIS A 725 15.15 -22.05 24.42
CA HIS A 725 14.52 -22.82 25.47
C HIS A 725 14.20 -21.85 26.61
N LYS A 726 12.93 -21.48 26.78
CA LYS A 726 12.46 -20.93 28.05
C LYS A 726 12.34 -22.09 29.02
N ASP A 727 13.22 -22.11 30.01
CA ASP A 727 13.11 -22.95 31.20
C ASP A 727 11.83 -22.57 31.95
N ASP A 728 10.79 -23.39 31.82
CA ASP A 728 9.61 -23.34 32.68
C ASP A 728 9.83 -24.37 33.81
N PRO A 729 9.69 -24.02 35.10
CA PRO A 729 9.93 -24.94 36.21
C PRO A 729 8.85 -26.03 36.26
N LYS A 730 9.09 -27.14 35.53
CA LYS A 730 8.22 -28.31 35.39
C LYS A 730 8.32 -29.35 36.52
N HIS A 731 8.51 -28.97 37.78
CA HIS A 731 8.54 -29.97 38.85
C HIS A 731 7.71 -29.55 40.07
N GLY A 732 6.52 -30.16 40.20
CA GLY A 732 5.64 -30.09 41.37
C GLY A 732 4.15 -29.96 41.03
N MET A 733 3.27 -30.56 41.86
CA MET A 733 1.83 -30.30 41.82
C MET A 733 1.56 -28.81 42.07
N TYR A 734 0.61 -28.22 41.35
CA TYR A 734 0.20 -26.83 41.61
C TYR A 734 -0.52 -26.73 42.96
N PRO A 735 -0.04 -25.88 43.89
CA PRO A 735 -0.70 -25.70 45.19
C PRO A 735 -2.03 -24.97 44.99
N LEU A 736 -3.13 -25.63 45.33
CA LEU A 736 -4.48 -25.07 45.27
C LEU A 736 -5.16 -25.24 46.63
N GLU A 737 -5.23 -24.15 47.39
CA GLU A 737 -5.81 -24.11 48.75
C GLU A 737 -7.32 -23.85 48.74
N HIS A 738 -7.80 -23.08 47.77
CA HIS A 738 -9.22 -22.76 47.61
C HIS A 738 -9.61 -22.75 46.14
N ILE A 739 -10.90 -22.92 45.89
CA ILE A 739 -11.54 -22.81 44.59
C ILE A 739 -12.81 -21.95 44.72
N SER A 740 -13.10 -21.13 43.73
CA SER A 740 -14.39 -20.43 43.57
C SER A 740 -15.13 -20.95 42.33
N PHE A 741 -16.43 -20.66 42.23
CA PHE A 741 -17.18 -20.94 40.99
C PHE A 741 -16.53 -20.28 39.78
N SER A 742 -16.11 -19.01 39.89
CA SER A 742 -15.44 -18.30 38.80
C SER A 742 -14.13 -18.96 38.36
N GLN A 743 -13.37 -19.56 39.29
CA GLN A 743 -12.18 -20.35 38.97
C GLN A 743 -12.51 -21.68 38.28
N LEU A 744 -13.58 -22.37 38.69
CA LEU A 744 -14.05 -23.60 38.05
C LEU A 744 -14.54 -23.33 36.63
N ASP A 745 -15.46 -22.37 36.46
CA ASP A 745 -16.02 -21.98 35.17
C ASP A 745 -14.94 -21.51 34.18
N GLU A 746 -13.95 -20.73 34.66
CA GLU A 746 -12.82 -20.30 33.84
C GLU A 746 -11.97 -21.47 33.32
N TYR A 747 -11.68 -22.46 34.17
CA TYR A 747 -10.95 -23.67 33.77
C TYR A 747 -11.75 -24.55 32.81
N MET A 748 -13.03 -24.79 33.10
CA MET A 748 -13.91 -25.62 32.29
C MET A 748 -14.14 -25.03 30.89
N ARG A 749 -14.19 -23.71 30.75
CA ARG A 749 -14.25 -23.04 29.45
C ARG A 749 -12.98 -23.23 28.63
N CYS A 750 -11.81 -23.06 29.26
CA CYS A 750 -10.50 -23.36 28.66
C CYS A 750 -9.41 -23.41 29.75
N PRO A 751 -8.69 -24.54 29.92
CA PRO A 751 -7.62 -24.63 30.92
C PRO A 751 -6.50 -23.62 30.71
N HIS A 752 -6.20 -23.28 29.46
CA HIS A 752 -5.20 -22.25 29.14
C HIS A 752 -5.62 -20.84 29.57
N ARG A 753 -6.93 -20.53 29.56
CA ARG A 753 -7.46 -19.26 30.08
C ARG A 753 -7.19 -19.14 31.57
N TYR A 754 -7.45 -20.21 32.34
CA TYR A 754 -7.13 -20.29 33.76
C TYR A 754 -5.63 -20.11 34.02
N TYR A 755 -4.78 -20.71 33.19
CA TYR A 755 -3.33 -20.55 33.30
C TYR A 755 -2.90 -19.09 33.12
N LEU A 756 -3.39 -18.41 32.07
CA LEU A 756 -3.04 -17.01 31.82
C LEU A 756 -3.52 -16.10 32.96
N SER A 757 -4.75 -16.26 33.45
CA SER A 757 -5.34 -15.36 34.46
C SER A 757 -4.96 -15.68 35.90
N ARG A 758 -4.88 -16.96 36.29
CA ARG A 758 -4.69 -17.39 37.69
C ARG A 758 -3.27 -17.82 38.02
N VAL A 759 -2.57 -18.42 37.05
CA VAL A 759 -1.20 -18.90 37.25
C VAL A 759 -0.18 -17.82 36.87
N LEU A 760 -0.29 -17.27 35.65
CA LEU A 760 0.57 -16.18 35.18
C LEU A 760 0.11 -14.79 35.64
N LYS A 761 -1.11 -14.68 36.18
CA LYS A 761 -1.68 -13.43 36.70
C LYS A 761 -1.68 -12.29 35.67
N ILE A 762 -1.95 -12.62 34.42
CA ILE A 762 -2.16 -11.64 33.37
C ILE A 762 -3.56 -11.06 33.57
N GLU A 763 -3.63 -9.75 33.81
CA GLU A 763 -4.90 -9.05 33.95
C GLU A 763 -5.62 -9.01 32.59
N PRO A 764 -6.84 -9.57 32.48
CA PRO A 764 -7.63 -9.44 31.27
C PRO A 764 -8.10 -7.99 31.11
N SER A 765 -8.27 -7.53 29.86
CA SER A 765 -9.03 -6.31 29.63
C SER A 765 -10.46 -6.51 30.12
N ASN A 766 -10.96 -5.56 30.91
CA ASN A 766 -12.37 -5.57 31.32
C ASN A 766 -13.23 -5.45 30.05
N ALA A 767 -14.20 -6.34 29.91
CA ALA A 767 -15.16 -6.29 28.81
C ALA A 767 -16.37 -5.44 29.22
N PRO A 768 -17.03 -4.70 28.30
CA PRO A 768 -18.21 -3.89 28.61
C PRO A 768 -19.29 -4.64 29.41
N GLY A 769 -19.59 -5.88 29.02
CA GLY A 769 -20.58 -6.71 29.72
C GLY A 769 -20.21 -7.05 31.17
N LEU A 770 -18.92 -7.13 31.50
CA LEU A 770 -18.46 -7.40 32.87
C LEU A 770 -18.57 -6.16 33.75
N VAL A 771 -18.21 -4.98 33.22
CA VAL A 771 -18.41 -3.70 33.92
C VAL A 771 -19.89 -3.43 34.14
N TYR A 772 -20.72 -3.66 33.12
CA TYR A 772 -22.17 -3.55 33.21
C TYR A 772 -22.76 -4.44 34.31
N GLY A 773 -22.44 -5.73 34.29
CA GLY A 773 -22.95 -6.69 35.27
C GLY A 773 -22.49 -6.36 36.70
N ARG A 774 -21.20 -6.14 36.91
CA ARG A 774 -20.65 -5.81 38.24
C ARG A 774 -21.30 -4.56 38.83
N SER A 775 -21.43 -3.50 38.03
CA SER A 775 -22.01 -2.24 38.51
C SER A 775 -23.48 -2.39 38.90
N LEU A 776 -24.25 -3.19 38.15
CA LEU A 776 -25.63 -3.52 38.50
C LEU A 776 -25.74 -4.30 39.81
N HIS A 777 -24.91 -5.31 40.02
CA HIS A 777 -24.91 -6.09 41.26
C HIS A 777 -24.63 -5.21 42.47
N GLU A 778 -23.64 -4.31 42.39
CA GLU A 778 -23.31 -3.37 43.45
C GLU A 778 -24.47 -2.41 43.76
N GLY A 779 -25.16 -1.91 42.73
CA GLY A 779 -26.38 -1.12 42.88
C GLY A 779 -27.51 -1.88 43.57
N ILE A 780 -27.75 -3.13 43.17
CA ILE A 780 -28.78 -4.01 43.75
C ILE A 780 -28.46 -4.36 45.20
N ALA A 781 -27.19 -4.64 45.50
CA ALA A 781 -26.75 -4.96 46.85
C ALA A 781 -26.94 -3.75 47.78
N ALA A 782 -26.50 -2.56 47.34
CA ALA A 782 -26.67 -1.32 48.07
C ALA A 782 -28.16 -1.00 48.33
N TRP A 783 -29.03 -1.22 47.35
CA TRP A 783 -30.47 -1.08 47.53
C TRP A 783 -31.04 -2.11 48.53
N SER A 784 -30.67 -3.38 48.38
CA SER A 784 -31.20 -4.49 49.18
C SER A 784 -30.82 -4.41 50.66
N LEU A 785 -29.70 -3.75 50.99
CA LEU A 785 -29.25 -3.50 52.37
C LEU A 785 -29.91 -2.27 53.01
N ALA A 786 -30.43 -1.33 52.22
CA ALA A 786 -31.01 -0.09 52.70
C ALA A 786 -32.46 -0.27 53.16
N ALA A 787 -32.89 0.51 54.15
CA ALA A 787 -34.29 0.53 54.55
C ALA A 787 -35.16 1.13 53.43
N PRO A 788 -36.38 0.58 53.15
CA PRO A 788 -37.24 1.04 52.06
C PRO A 788 -37.54 2.55 52.17
N SER A 789 -36.91 3.33 51.31
CA SER A 789 -36.99 4.80 51.31
C SER A 789 -36.51 5.36 49.98
N PRO A 790 -36.89 6.61 49.60
CA PRO A 790 -36.32 7.26 48.43
C PRO A 790 -34.78 7.35 48.45
N HIS A 791 -34.19 7.44 49.65
CA HIS A 791 -32.74 7.47 49.84
C HIS A 791 -32.04 6.15 49.48
N ALA A 792 -32.75 5.02 49.54
CA ALA A 792 -32.22 3.72 49.08
C ALA A 792 -31.96 3.72 47.57
N ILE A 793 -32.81 4.40 46.79
CA ILE A 793 -32.64 4.53 45.32
C ILE A 793 -31.41 5.37 45.01
N GLU A 794 -31.22 6.50 45.69
CA GLU A 794 -30.03 7.36 45.54
C GLU A 794 -28.74 6.61 45.88
N THR A 795 -28.78 5.80 46.96
CA THR A 795 -27.64 4.98 47.38
C THR A 795 -27.29 3.93 46.32
N ALA A 796 -28.30 3.27 45.74
CA ALA A 796 -28.13 2.30 44.66
C ALA A 796 -27.52 2.92 43.39
N MET A 797 -28.01 4.11 43.00
CA MET A 797 -27.49 4.86 41.85
C MET A 797 -26.04 5.33 42.08
N THR A 798 -25.72 5.72 43.31
CA THR A 798 -24.35 6.09 43.68
C THR A 798 -23.41 4.88 43.61
N ALA A 799 -23.85 3.72 44.10
CA ALA A 799 -23.08 2.49 43.99
C ALA A 799 -22.82 2.12 42.52
N LEU A 800 -23.87 2.08 41.68
CA LEU A 800 -23.79 1.82 40.24
C LEU A 800 -22.74 2.70 39.55
N THR A 801 -22.82 4.02 39.76
CA THR A 801 -21.93 5.00 39.10
C THR A 801 -20.50 4.95 39.62
N SER A 802 -20.31 4.70 40.93
CA SER A 802 -18.97 4.63 41.54
C SER A 802 -18.16 3.41 41.11
N THR A 803 -18.82 2.32 40.75
CA THR A 803 -18.18 1.06 40.30
C THR A 803 -18.05 0.94 38.79
N TRP A 804 -18.58 1.92 38.04
CA TRP A 804 -18.53 1.92 36.59
C TRP A 804 -17.15 2.34 36.10
N GLU A 805 -16.39 1.38 35.57
CA GLU A 805 -15.04 1.60 35.05
C GLU A 805 -15.08 2.01 33.56
N SER A 806 -14.69 3.25 33.26
CA SER A 806 -14.58 3.75 31.89
C SER A 806 -13.40 3.14 31.12
N GLY A 807 -13.51 3.13 29.78
CA GLY A 807 -12.40 2.80 28.87
C GLY A 807 -12.29 1.34 28.42
N CYS A 808 -13.23 0.48 28.80
CA CYS A 808 -13.42 -0.84 28.18
C CYS A 808 -14.34 -0.84 26.95
N PHE A 809 -14.96 0.31 26.66
CA PHE A 809 -15.96 0.47 25.60
C PHE A 809 -15.30 0.81 24.26
N ARG A 810 -16.04 0.56 23.17
CA ARG A 810 -15.60 0.86 21.80
C ARG A 810 -15.62 2.35 21.51
N SER A 811 -16.59 3.07 22.08
CA SER A 811 -16.74 4.52 21.94
C SER A 811 -17.42 5.11 23.17
N LYS A 812 -17.29 6.44 23.30
CA LYS A 812 -18.02 7.19 24.33
C LYS A 812 -19.54 7.06 24.19
N ASP A 813 -20.06 7.07 22.96
CA ASP A 813 -21.49 6.88 22.70
C ASP A 813 -21.98 5.50 23.17
N GLU A 814 -21.16 4.45 23.01
CA GLU A 814 -21.50 3.10 23.50
C GLU A 814 -21.48 3.04 25.03
N GLU A 815 -20.50 3.70 25.66
CA GLU A 815 -20.43 3.83 27.12
C GLU A 815 -21.65 4.57 27.70
N GLU A 816 -22.03 5.71 27.12
CA GLU A 816 -23.18 6.51 27.54
C GLU A 816 -24.50 5.73 27.36
N LEU A 817 -24.64 5.00 26.25
CA LEU A 817 -25.78 4.13 25.99
C LEU A 817 -25.90 3.02 27.04
N LEU A 818 -24.80 2.30 27.31
CA LEU A 818 -24.80 1.20 28.28
C LEU A 818 -25.01 1.68 29.72
N MET A 819 -24.48 2.85 30.09
CA MET A 819 -24.75 3.47 31.39
C MET A 819 -26.23 3.83 31.56
N THR A 820 -26.85 4.36 30.50
CA THR A 820 -28.29 4.66 30.48
C THR A 820 -29.09 3.36 30.64
N GLN A 821 -28.75 2.32 29.87
CA GLN A 821 -29.39 1.01 29.96
C GLN A 821 -29.24 0.39 31.37
N ALA A 822 -28.07 0.51 32.00
CA ALA A 822 -27.84 0.01 33.35
C ALA A 822 -28.67 0.77 34.39
N THR A 823 -28.77 2.09 34.23
CA THR A 823 -29.62 2.96 35.08
C THR A 823 -31.08 2.55 34.97
N ASP A 824 -31.60 2.40 33.76
CA ASP A 824 -32.99 1.99 33.51
C ASP A 824 -33.26 0.60 34.09
N THR A 825 -32.33 -0.35 33.89
CA THR A 825 -32.42 -1.71 34.44
C THR A 825 -32.49 -1.72 35.97
N LEU A 826 -31.63 -0.94 36.64
CA LEU A 826 -31.63 -0.85 38.10
C LEU A 826 -32.92 -0.24 38.65
N LEU A 827 -33.40 0.84 38.04
CA LEU A 827 -34.67 1.49 38.44
C LEU A 827 -35.87 0.56 38.23
N SER A 828 -35.88 -0.16 37.10
CA SER A 828 -36.90 -1.14 36.75
C SER A 828 -36.92 -2.32 37.74
N PHE A 829 -35.75 -2.84 38.09
CA PHE A 829 -35.58 -3.86 39.15
C PHE A 829 -36.16 -3.39 40.49
N ILE A 830 -35.76 -2.19 40.93
CA ILE A 830 -36.22 -1.62 42.21
C ILE A 830 -37.73 -1.45 42.23
N ALA A 831 -38.31 -0.92 41.15
CA ALA A 831 -39.76 -0.72 41.04
C ALA A 831 -40.52 -2.06 41.10
N PHE A 832 -40.03 -3.07 40.39
CA PHE A 832 -40.63 -4.40 40.37
C PHE A 832 -40.60 -5.07 41.75
N GLU A 833 -39.43 -5.16 42.38
CA GLU A 833 -39.26 -5.79 43.70
C GLU A 833 -40.03 -5.04 44.81
N THR A 834 -40.18 -3.71 44.70
CA THR A 834 -40.99 -2.92 45.63
C THR A 834 -42.49 -3.20 45.47
N SER A 835 -42.96 -3.38 44.23
CA SER A 835 -44.38 -3.62 43.93
C SER A 835 -44.84 -5.04 44.25
N SER A 836 -43.92 -6.01 44.18
CA SER A 836 -44.20 -7.44 44.26
C SER A 836 -43.20 -8.15 45.19
N PRO A 837 -43.23 -7.88 46.52
CA PRO A 837 -42.32 -8.50 47.47
C PRO A 837 -42.61 -10.00 47.59
N ARG A 838 -41.59 -10.83 47.34
CA ARG A 838 -41.71 -12.31 47.29
C ARG A 838 -41.29 -13.02 48.57
N GLY A 839 -40.60 -12.31 49.46
CA GLY A 839 -40.05 -12.87 50.68
C GLY A 839 -39.31 -11.84 51.50
N HIS A 840 -38.73 -12.31 52.61
CA HIS A 840 -37.84 -11.50 53.43
C HIS A 840 -36.38 -11.72 53.01
N ILE A 841 -35.66 -10.63 52.73
CA ILE A 841 -34.22 -10.63 52.49
C ILE A 841 -33.51 -10.95 53.81
N ARG A 842 -32.84 -12.10 53.86
CA ARG A 842 -32.10 -12.56 55.05
C ARG A 842 -30.65 -12.06 55.05
N ALA A 843 -30.02 -12.06 53.88
CA ALA A 843 -28.66 -11.60 53.69
C ALA A 843 -28.44 -11.18 52.23
N VAL A 844 -27.48 -10.29 52.01
CA VAL A 844 -27.08 -9.73 50.72
C VAL A 844 -25.56 -9.77 50.68
N GLU A 845 -24.97 -10.19 49.55
CA GLU A 845 -23.52 -10.29 49.34
C GLU A 845 -22.78 -10.99 50.51
N LEU A 846 -23.34 -12.11 50.99
CA LEU A 846 -22.81 -12.81 52.16
C LEU A 846 -21.67 -13.78 51.75
N PRO A 847 -20.42 -13.56 52.19
CA PRO A 847 -19.32 -14.48 51.86
C PRO A 847 -19.43 -15.79 52.63
N PHE A 848 -18.96 -16.88 52.00
CA PHE A 848 -18.81 -18.19 52.63
C PHE A 848 -17.46 -18.83 52.32
N ASP A 849 -17.00 -19.69 53.24
CA ASP A 849 -15.77 -20.49 53.13
C ASP A 849 -16.08 -21.87 53.73
N VAL A 850 -16.13 -22.90 52.88
CA VAL A 850 -16.54 -24.26 53.27
C VAL A 850 -15.49 -25.27 52.85
N ASP A 851 -15.14 -26.17 53.77
CA ASP A 851 -14.26 -27.29 53.47
C ASP A 851 -14.96 -28.35 52.60
N LEU A 852 -14.34 -28.69 51.47
CA LEU A 852 -14.71 -29.82 50.62
C LEU A 852 -13.66 -30.93 50.77
N PRO A 853 -13.78 -31.81 51.78
CA PRO A 853 -12.79 -32.86 52.03
C PRO A 853 -12.62 -33.81 50.85
N GLU A 854 -13.67 -34.02 50.05
CA GLU A 854 -13.70 -34.90 48.87
C GLU A 854 -12.69 -34.44 47.80
N ALA A 855 -12.51 -33.13 47.64
CA ALA A 855 -11.54 -32.53 46.71
C ALA A 855 -10.25 -32.06 47.41
N ASN A 856 -10.20 -32.14 48.74
CA ASN A 856 -9.14 -31.59 49.60
C ASN A 856 -8.88 -30.10 49.26
N VAL A 857 -9.93 -29.29 49.22
CA VAL A 857 -9.88 -27.85 48.88
C VAL A 857 -10.98 -27.10 49.64
N ARG A 858 -10.82 -25.79 49.83
CA ARG A 858 -11.89 -24.91 50.32
C ARG A 858 -12.71 -24.33 49.18
N LEU A 859 -14.04 -24.39 49.25
CA LEU A 859 -14.93 -23.68 48.35
C LEU A 859 -15.23 -22.29 48.93
N LYS A 860 -14.85 -21.24 48.19
CA LYS A 860 -15.11 -19.84 48.54
C LYS A 860 -16.05 -19.20 47.55
N GLY A 861 -16.97 -18.39 48.04
CA GLY A 861 -17.90 -17.64 47.21
C GLY A 861 -18.64 -16.58 48.00
N VAL A 862 -19.57 -15.92 47.33
CA VAL A 862 -20.46 -14.92 47.89
C VAL A 862 -21.86 -15.23 47.39
N TRP A 863 -22.83 -15.34 48.30
CA TRP A 863 -24.23 -15.42 47.91
C TRP A 863 -24.75 -14.01 47.61
N ASP A 864 -25.16 -13.75 46.37
CA ASP A 864 -25.72 -12.47 45.95
C ASP A 864 -26.88 -12.05 46.89
N ARG A 865 -27.85 -12.96 47.12
CA ARG A 865 -28.97 -12.73 48.05
C ARG A 865 -29.54 -14.04 48.60
N LEU A 866 -29.91 -14.04 49.89
CA LEU A 866 -30.63 -15.14 50.54
C LEU A 866 -32.02 -14.65 50.95
N GLU A 867 -33.06 -15.37 50.54
CA GLU A 867 -34.46 -14.98 50.78
C GLU A 867 -35.23 -16.06 51.52
N THR A 868 -36.23 -15.65 52.30
CA THR A 868 -37.23 -16.57 52.87
C THR A 868 -38.57 -16.29 52.20
N SER A 869 -39.10 -17.27 51.48
CA SER A 869 -40.36 -17.13 50.72
C SER A 869 -41.55 -16.90 51.64
N HIS A 870 -42.48 -16.03 51.22
CA HIS A 870 -43.75 -15.82 51.93
C HIS A 870 -44.71 -17.01 51.81
N ASP A 871 -44.61 -17.80 50.74
CA ASP A 871 -45.59 -18.84 50.41
C ASP A 871 -45.33 -20.15 51.18
N ASP A 872 -44.08 -20.61 51.23
CA ASP A 872 -43.70 -21.89 51.84
C ASP A 872 -42.77 -21.74 53.07
N GLY A 873 -42.33 -20.52 53.39
CA GLY A 873 -41.38 -20.25 54.48
C GLY A 873 -39.97 -20.83 54.26
N GLY A 874 -39.70 -21.39 53.07
CA GLY A 874 -38.42 -21.98 52.71
C GLY A 874 -37.36 -20.93 52.41
N THR A 875 -36.09 -21.25 52.69
CA THR A 875 -34.95 -20.40 52.30
C THR A 875 -34.52 -20.69 50.87
N TYR A 876 -34.41 -19.67 50.03
CA TYR A 876 -33.93 -19.74 48.66
C TYR A 876 -32.61 -18.99 48.50
N VAL A 877 -31.68 -19.59 47.76
CA VAL A 877 -30.45 -18.93 47.30
C VAL A 877 -30.75 -18.22 45.99
N VAL A 878 -30.63 -16.90 45.94
CA VAL A 878 -30.96 -16.10 44.74
C VAL A 878 -29.68 -15.68 44.03
N GLU A 879 -29.63 -15.93 42.73
CA GLU A 879 -28.54 -15.56 41.82
C GLU A 879 -29.06 -14.57 40.76
N PHE A 880 -28.42 -13.41 40.64
CA PHE A 880 -28.77 -12.43 39.60
C PHE A 880 -27.90 -12.61 38.36
N LYS A 881 -28.49 -12.48 37.17
CA LYS A 881 -27.77 -12.51 35.89
C LYS A 881 -28.11 -11.31 35.03
N SER A 882 -27.13 -10.45 34.77
CA SER A 882 -27.28 -9.34 33.83
C SER A 882 -27.49 -9.82 32.39
N ASN A 883 -28.48 -9.27 31.70
CA ASN A 883 -28.76 -9.57 30.29
C ASN A 883 -28.52 -8.34 29.40
N LEU A 884 -27.26 -8.10 29.02
CA LEU A 884 -26.89 -6.95 28.17
C LEU A 884 -27.69 -6.86 26.85
N SER A 885 -28.11 -8.01 26.30
CA SER A 885 -28.86 -8.07 25.03
C SER A 885 -30.35 -7.77 25.14
N ASP A 886 -30.91 -7.71 26.35
CA ASP A 886 -32.36 -7.57 26.63
C ASP A 886 -33.28 -8.54 25.85
N GLY A 887 -32.72 -9.62 25.29
CA GLY A 887 -33.47 -10.65 24.57
C GLY A 887 -34.21 -11.60 25.52
N PRO A 888 -35.27 -12.29 25.05
CA PRO A 888 -36.01 -13.26 25.87
C PRO A 888 -35.07 -14.37 26.36
N ARG A 889 -35.14 -14.70 27.65
CA ARG A 889 -34.33 -15.74 28.29
C ARG A 889 -35.22 -16.69 29.09
N ASN A 890 -34.98 -17.98 28.93
CA ASN A 890 -35.62 -18.98 29.79
C ASN A 890 -34.80 -19.17 31.07
N ASN A 891 -35.17 -18.45 32.14
CA ASN A 891 -34.46 -18.54 33.41
C ASN A 891 -34.57 -19.93 34.06
N GLN A 892 -35.64 -20.69 33.81
CA GLN A 892 -35.78 -22.06 34.32
C GLN A 892 -34.67 -22.96 33.77
N THR A 893 -34.47 -22.97 32.46
CA THR A 893 -33.39 -23.76 31.82
C THR A 893 -31.99 -23.30 32.27
N LEU A 894 -31.81 -22.00 32.49
CA LEU A 894 -30.55 -21.45 33.01
C LEU A 894 -30.30 -21.88 34.46
N ALA A 895 -31.33 -21.88 35.30
CA ALA A 895 -31.24 -22.31 36.70
C ALA A 895 -30.90 -23.81 36.80
N GLU A 896 -31.59 -24.66 36.01
CA GLU A 896 -31.36 -26.11 35.97
C GLU A 896 -29.93 -26.48 35.53
N SER A 897 -29.32 -25.66 34.67
CA SER A 897 -27.96 -25.85 34.17
C SER A 897 -26.89 -25.02 34.91
N SER A 898 -27.27 -24.21 35.92
CA SER A 898 -26.35 -23.35 36.66
C SER A 898 -25.55 -24.14 37.70
N LEU A 899 -24.29 -24.44 37.37
CA LEU A 899 -23.35 -25.00 38.34
C LEU A 899 -23.09 -24.03 39.51
N GLN A 900 -23.17 -22.71 39.28
CA GLN A 900 -23.02 -21.70 40.33
C GLN A 900 -24.10 -21.86 41.40
N LEU A 901 -25.37 -21.88 40.97
CA LEU A 901 -26.52 -22.02 41.86
C LEU A 901 -26.47 -23.34 42.64
N GLN A 902 -26.14 -24.43 41.96
CA GLN A 902 -25.95 -25.76 42.54
C GLN A 902 -24.86 -25.77 43.63
N LEU A 903 -23.67 -25.20 43.35
CA LEU A 903 -22.60 -25.08 44.34
C LEU A 903 -22.98 -24.20 45.52
N TYR A 904 -23.75 -23.14 45.28
CA TYR A 904 -24.16 -22.20 46.32
C TYR A 904 -25.21 -22.81 47.25
N MET A 905 -26.12 -23.65 46.73
CA MET A 905 -27.05 -24.43 47.55
C MET A 905 -26.32 -25.48 48.41
N LEU A 906 -25.36 -26.21 47.82
CA LEU A 906 -24.50 -27.15 48.54
C LEU A 906 -23.71 -26.44 49.65
N ALA A 907 -23.12 -25.28 49.35
CA ALA A 907 -22.44 -24.46 50.35
C ALA A 907 -23.39 -24.05 51.48
N TYR A 908 -24.64 -23.68 51.18
CA TYR A 908 -25.62 -23.31 52.19
C TYR A 908 -25.92 -24.51 53.11
N ALA A 909 -26.15 -25.69 52.53
CA ALA A 909 -26.41 -26.92 53.27
C ALA A 909 -25.25 -27.26 54.24
N ARG A 910 -24.01 -27.08 53.78
CA ARG A 910 -22.79 -27.33 54.58
C ARG A 910 -22.58 -26.29 55.68
N VAL A 911 -22.81 -25.00 55.40
CA VAL A 911 -22.62 -23.90 56.38
C VAL A 911 -23.66 -23.97 57.50
N TYR A 912 -24.94 -24.18 57.14
CA TYR A 912 -26.04 -24.10 58.11
C TYR A 912 -26.46 -25.47 58.67
N GLY A 913 -25.89 -26.57 58.16
CA GLY A 913 -26.20 -27.94 58.57
C GLY A 913 -27.60 -28.42 58.14
N VAL A 914 -28.35 -27.59 57.40
CA VAL A 914 -29.66 -27.88 56.82
C VAL A 914 -29.71 -27.33 55.40
N PRO A 915 -30.27 -28.08 54.44
CA PRO A 915 -30.31 -27.63 53.05
C PRO A 915 -31.28 -26.46 52.86
N PRO A 916 -31.05 -25.60 51.84
CA PRO A 916 -32.06 -24.63 51.44
C PRO A 916 -33.25 -25.36 50.81
N ARG A 917 -34.37 -24.65 50.64
CA ARG A 917 -35.52 -25.17 49.90
C ARG A 917 -35.18 -25.34 48.42
N GLY A 918 -34.42 -24.40 47.88
CA GLY A 918 -33.98 -24.39 46.50
C GLY A 918 -33.14 -23.17 46.16
N GLY A 919 -32.88 -23.01 44.87
CA GLY A 919 -32.19 -21.88 44.28
C GLY A 919 -33.10 -21.18 43.27
N ALA A 920 -32.91 -19.88 43.14
CA ALA A 920 -33.65 -19.03 42.23
C ALA A 920 -32.68 -18.24 41.34
N LEU A 921 -32.92 -18.24 40.04
CA LEU A 921 -32.17 -17.41 39.08
C LEU A 921 -33.09 -16.32 38.52
N ARG A 922 -32.65 -15.07 38.66
CA ARG A 922 -33.35 -13.88 38.17
C ARG A 922 -32.50 -13.14 37.15
N SER A 923 -33.03 -12.90 35.95
CA SER A 923 -32.38 -12.05 34.96
C SER A 923 -32.66 -10.57 35.24
N LEU A 924 -31.65 -9.73 35.07
CA LEU A 924 -31.78 -8.27 35.15
C LEU A 924 -32.02 -7.71 33.73
N GLU A 925 -33.13 -7.01 33.57
CA GLU A 925 -33.66 -6.49 32.30
C GLU A 925 -34.07 -5.03 32.42
N THR A 926 -33.99 -4.27 31.32
CA THR A 926 -34.46 -2.87 31.26
C THR A 926 -35.95 -2.73 31.60
N SER A 927 -36.76 -3.72 31.26
CA SER A 927 -38.12 -3.89 31.76
C SER A 927 -38.18 -5.14 32.64
N HIS A 928 -37.98 -4.97 33.95
CA HIS A 928 -37.85 -6.09 34.86
C HIS A 928 -39.18 -6.85 34.99
N GLY A 929 -39.11 -8.18 34.91
CA GLY A 929 -40.28 -9.07 34.98
C GLY A 929 -40.79 -9.54 33.61
N LEU A 930 -40.01 -9.39 32.53
CA LEU A 930 -40.34 -9.98 31.22
C LEU A 930 -40.08 -11.49 31.19
N ASN A 931 -39.06 -11.96 31.91
CA ASN A 931 -38.76 -13.38 32.04
C ASN A 931 -39.20 -13.89 33.43
N ASP A 932 -39.90 -15.02 33.44
CA ASP A 932 -40.26 -15.72 34.68
C ASP A 932 -39.02 -16.11 35.49
N GLU A 933 -39.15 -16.23 36.80
CA GLU A 933 -38.05 -16.70 37.67
C GLU A 933 -37.79 -18.19 37.42
N GLY A 934 -36.51 -18.57 37.35
CA GLY A 934 -36.12 -19.98 37.29
C GLY A 934 -35.95 -20.53 38.69
N ILE A 935 -36.72 -21.56 39.06
CA ILE A 935 -36.69 -22.18 40.39
C ILE A 935 -36.20 -23.63 40.27
N VAL A 936 -35.19 -23.96 41.07
CA VAL A 936 -34.66 -25.33 41.18
C VAL A 936 -34.72 -25.74 42.64
N LEU A 937 -35.43 -26.83 42.93
CA LEU A 937 -35.48 -27.38 44.28
C LEU A 937 -34.16 -28.07 44.60
N TYR A 938 -33.75 -28.02 45.87
CA TYR A 938 -32.56 -28.74 46.30
C TYR A 938 -32.82 -30.25 46.32
N ASP A 939 -31.95 -31.01 45.63
CA ASP A 939 -31.93 -32.46 45.62
C ASP A 939 -30.57 -32.98 46.12
N PRO A 940 -30.51 -33.74 47.23
CA PRO A 940 -29.27 -34.35 47.70
C PRO A 940 -28.58 -35.25 46.68
N MET A 941 -29.30 -35.82 45.71
CA MET A 941 -28.71 -36.66 44.66
C MET A 941 -27.80 -35.87 43.70
N ASP A 942 -28.02 -34.56 43.55
CA ASP A 942 -27.18 -33.71 42.72
C ASP A 942 -25.83 -33.40 43.37
N ASP A 943 -25.73 -33.43 44.71
CA ASP A 943 -24.52 -33.08 45.45
C ASP A 943 -23.33 -33.96 45.07
N GLU A 944 -23.53 -35.29 44.94
CA GLU A 944 -22.47 -36.22 44.53
C GLU A 944 -21.95 -35.90 43.13
N ARG A 945 -22.86 -35.61 42.19
CA ARG A 945 -22.52 -35.25 40.80
C ARG A 945 -21.72 -33.94 40.76
N ILE A 946 -22.15 -32.93 41.51
CA ILE A 946 -21.49 -31.62 41.57
C ILE A 946 -20.09 -31.75 42.20
N LEU A 947 -19.99 -32.48 43.32
CA LEU A 947 -18.71 -32.72 43.99
C LEU A 947 -17.73 -33.44 43.06
N GLN A 948 -18.18 -34.40 42.27
CA GLN A 948 -17.32 -35.09 41.29
C GLN A 948 -16.73 -34.11 40.25
N VAL A 949 -17.53 -33.16 39.74
CA VAL A 949 -17.04 -32.12 38.81
C VAL A 949 -15.96 -31.26 39.45
N VAL A 950 -16.13 -30.88 40.72
CA VAL A 950 -15.12 -30.11 41.48
C VAL A 950 -13.85 -30.93 41.66
N VAL A 951 -13.97 -32.19 42.10
CA VAL A 951 -12.84 -33.11 42.31
C VAL A 951 -12.03 -33.27 41.03
N ASP A 952 -12.69 -33.58 39.92
CA ASP A 952 -12.04 -33.80 38.63
C ASP A 952 -11.31 -32.55 38.16
N THR A 953 -11.95 -31.38 38.26
CA THR A 953 -11.37 -30.09 37.85
C THR A 953 -10.14 -29.73 38.69
N VAL A 954 -10.25 -29.86 40.02
CA VAL A 954 -9.15 -29.59 40.97
C VAL A 954 -7.96 -30.50 40.72
N GLN A 955 -8.19 -31.79 40.45
CA GLN A 955 -7.11 -32.73 40.15
C GLN A 955 -6.35 -32.34 38.87
N LYS A 956 -7.06 -31.94 37.81
CA LYS A 956 -6.43 -31.51 36.56
C LYS A 956 -5.64 -30.20 36.72
N ILE A 957 -6.17 -29.23 37.49
CA ILE A 957 -5.44 -28.01 37.86
C ILE A 957 -4.15 -28.35 38.61
N ARG A 958 -4.22 -29.24 39.61
CA ARG A 958 -3.05 -29.69 40.39
C ARG A 958 -1.98 -30.36 39.53
N ARG A 959 -2.40 -31.10 38.49
CA ARG A 959 -1.51 -31.73 37.50
C ARG A 959 -0.97 -30.75 36.44
N ARG A 960 -1.38 -29.47 36.50
CA ARG A 960 -1.01 -28.42 35.54
C ARG A 960 -1.45 -28.73 34.10
N GLU A 961 -2.61 -29.39 33.94
CA GLU A 961 -3.20 -29.69 32.63
C GLU A 961 -3.81 -28.42 32.01
N PHE A 962 -2.96 -27.50 31.54
CA PHE A 962 -3.36 -26.17 31.07
C PHE A 962 -3.37 -26.00 29.55
N ASP A 963 -3.53 -27.10 28.82
CA ASP A 963 -3.55 -27.07 27.36
C ASP A 963 -4.78 -26.28 26.85
N ALA A 964 -4.58 -25.56 25.75
CA ALA A 964 -5.64 -24.76 25.14
C ALA A 964 -6.66 -25.68 24.44
N VAL A 965 -7.94 -25.39 24.67
CA VAL A 965 -9.06 -26.09 23.99
C VAL A 965 -9.83 -25.06 23.18
N PRO A 966 -9.35 -24.69 21.98
CA PRO A 966 -9.95 -23.61 21.23
C PRO A 966 -11.31 -24.02 20.65
N SER A 967 -12.29 -23.13 20.78
CA SER A 967 -13.60 -23.21 20.12
C SER A 967 -13.92 -21.88 19.45
N PHE A 968 -14.65 -21.90 18.32
CA PHE A 968 -15.00 -20.68 17.59
C PHE A 968 -15.70 -19.66 18.51
N MET A 969 -16.74 -20.10 19.23
CA MET A 969 -17.47 -19.20 20.13
C MET A 969 -16.69 -18.84 21.40
N GLY A 970 -15.95 -19.79 21.99
CA GLY A 970 -15.18 -19.51 23.21
C GLY A 970 -13.99 -18.57 22.96
N CYS A 971 -13.32 -18.70 21.80
CA CYS A 971 -12.19 -17.84 21.44
C CYS A 971 -12.64 -16.43 21.03
N ALA A 972 -13.81 -16.30 20.37
CA ALA A 972 -14.35 -15.00 19.96
C ALA A 972 -14.61 -14.07 21.15
N TYR A 973 -15.02 -14.62 22.29
CA TYR A 973 -15.30 -13.86 23.53
C TYR A 973 -14.22 -14.05 24.61
N CYS A 974 -13.04 -14.57 24.25
CA CYS A 974 -11.93 -14.76 25.20
C CYS A 974 -11.14 -13.46 25.37
N PRO A 975 -10.93 -12.96 26.61
CA PRO A 975 -10.16 -11.74 26.85
C PRO A 975 -8.66 -11.90 26.53
N PHE A 976 -8.17 -13.13 26.39
CA PHE A 976 -6.77 -13.44 26.06
C PHE A 976 -6.58 -13.89 24.61
N ALA A 977 -7.59 -13.71 23.75
CA ALA A 977 -7.54 -14.17 22.36
C ALA A 977 -6.32 -13.61 21.62
N ASP A 978 -5.92 -12.37 21.90
CA ASP A 978 -4.84 -11.69 21.17
C ASP A 978 -3.43 -12.18 21.55
N ILE A 979 -3.29 -12.86 22.69
CA ILE A 979 -2.01 -13.41 23.17
C ILE A 979 -1.96 -14.94 23.15
N CYS A 980 -3.08 -15.61 22.84
CA CYS A 980 -3.17 -17.06 22.79
C CYS A 980 -2.68 -17.59 21.42
N PRO A 981 -1.58 -18.38 21.37
CA PRO A 981 -1.04 -18.89 20.11
C PRO A 981 -1.93 -19.95 19.43
N SER A 982 -2.91 -20.49 20.16
CA SER A 982 -3.81 -21.57 19.70
C SER A 982 -5.20 -21.07 19.30
N LYS A 983 -5.39 -19.75 19.14
CA LYS A 983 -6.65 -19.15 18.66
C LYS A 983 -6.98 -19.68 17.25
N LEU A 984 -8.24 -20.06 17.03
CA LEU A 984 -8.78 -20.48 15.73
C LEU A 984 -9.09 -19.31 14.80
#